data_AF-A0A965U915-F1
#
_entry.id   AF-A0A965U915-F1
#
_cell.length_a   1.000
_cell.length_b   1.000
_cell.length_c   1.000
_cell.angle_alpha   90.00
_cell.angle_beta   90.00
_cell.angle_gamma   90.00
#
_symmetry.space_group_name_H-M   'P 1'
#
loop_
_entity.id
_entity.type
_entity.pdbx_description
1 polymer ?
#
loop_
_entity_poly.entity_id
_entity_poly.type
_entity_poly.pdbx_seq_one_letter_code
_entity_poly.pdbx_strand_id
1 'polypeptide(L)'
;MSVYILYEVFTMRRSFLRPFALALVLALLLMFLPGGSVLAANNYSYIKVKLSTNNATALTIYATGSYFVAENGVAFTGGTISLRSNYDGTMTLNHSSLGDVYTGKSISLMRAKMDKSAGYLQLNGYRYLGHFYLSVLSSSYLRVVNEVPLAHYLYGVVGYEMSDTFPIEALKAQAIAAKCYALSLRSGGSYDLGDTSSDQVYKGYNAGYTNVIAAVDSTLNEVLTVNGSLLTTYYAASNGGETMLPSQAWSGRSNAGYAVNLDPYDLRNIYSKKETITVPLNQGGSINQGIWNLLLTKASATTGQSCTSLSNIASFSLHTPRYSGQSRNMTAGSATVSVVTASGALLENVNVTFATSELETYRAAIDSSLRIFWGEPAANGSSYYIYHVRYGHGVGLSQRGAQQAASEGLSYRQILSFYYPGASLASISVENPTDPVNAGTTNSQPGAVVAKTTGNVRLRAGAGTSFEEITTIPKGADIYVYDRENGWAHASYGSYTGYVSEKYVDYISGYPTATPTPTPNPSATPAPTAAPGVIAFGVVTGQGVNFRTGPSTGYSSLTKLNRNTSLDIYGQESGWYKAAANGQPGYIISSYVSITGYPALVPESNANDEQPAASPTPIPTGIFWSVPTTTPTPQATMGLVTPTPSADPYSTVLTGLLNTSNVNFRMGPATSYGSLGKLKKDTGVFVLGQEGDWYKVFTGGRTGYVYSDYITLTGTARIDAQGNVEGAPPAGSTGLGKTTGKVYLRKGPGTSYEKLSILKADTELTLYGTSDGWYKVKLSDGTEGYVSSKYVTVTQSYTSTTSPVSTGATGEQSTGKGVTTTDVNFRQGPSTSTKKLGRISAGSTVTLYDMDGDWYHVEYNGTKGYIYGKYINKTVDSGATIGGSDTTSTHSATDSAVNTGASVQLAVGSAGGKVNLRKGPSTSTEKLELLPKGTELNILGQCGDWYYVLYKGQAAFASKSYIRVESQGTAGIPEVNANISPRVCATTAQVNMRTGANTSSSIITLLQRRAQATVYYVLNGWCLVSYNGVFGYVTSDYVNLG
;
A
#
# COMPACT_ATOMS: atom_id res chain seq x y z
N MET A 1 44.72 59.24 64.38
CA MET A 1 44.55 59.48 62.93
C MET A 1 44.94 58.19 62.21
N SER A 2 44.10 57.17 62.10
CA SER A 2 42.63 57.08 62.08
C SER A 2 41.99 57.66 60.81
N VAL A 3 41.18 56.84 60.14
CA VAL A 3 40.30 57.17 58.99
C VAL A 3 41.03 57.75 57.77
N TYR A 4 41.72 56.90 56.99
CA TYR A 4 41.84 57.07 55.52
C TYR A 4 42.34 55.82 54.76
N ILE A 5 42.98 54.83 55.41
CA ILE A 5 43.68 53.72 54.72
C ILE A 5 43.03 52.34 54.97
N LEU A 6 41.73 52.21 54.70
CA LEU A 6 41.04 50.91 54.75
C LEU A 6 39.81 50.78 53.83
N TYR A 7 39.66 51.68 52.85
CA TYR A 7 38.49 51.71 51.95
C TYR A 7 38.77 51.22 50.51
N GLU A 8 40.03 51.15 50.07
CA GLU A 8 40.37 50.78 48.68
C GLU A 8 40.48 49.26 48.41
N VAL A 9 40.61 48.43 49.44
CA VAL A 9 40.85 46.98 49.27
C VAL A 9 39.58 46.20 48.89
N PHE A 10 38.38 46.74 49.14
CA PHE A 10 37.11 46.00 49.00
C PHE A 10 36.21 46.39 47.82
N THR A 11 36.59 47.41 47.02
CA THR A 11 35.78 47.94 45.92
C THR A 11 36.33 47.66 44.51
N MET A 12 37.54 47.08 44.37
CA MET A 12 38.19 46.79 43.07
C MET A 12 38.24 45.31 42.63
N ARG A 13 37.31 44.45 43.06
CA ARG A 13 37.27 43.01 42.66
C ARG A 13 35.95 42.46 42.10
N ARG A 14 35.05 43.32 41.59
CA ARG A 14 33.73 42.89 41.04
C ARG A 14 33.55 42.96 39.51
N SER A 15 34.52 43.44 38.76
CA SER A 15 34.42 43.65 37.30
C SER A 15 34.92 42.50 36.42
N PHE A 16 35.88 41.67 36.87
CA PHE A 16 36.62 40.77 35.96
C PHE A 16 36.28 39.26 36.00
N LEU A 17 35.68 38.71 37.08
CA LEU A 17 35.28 37.28 37.07
C LEU A 17 33.94 37.01 36.38
N ARG A 18 33.05 38.01 36.28
CA ARG A 18 31.72 37.86 35.65
C ARG A 18 31.76 37.54 34.15
N PRO A 19 32.57 38.21 33.28
CA PRO A 19 32.59 37.86 31.86
C PRO A 19 33.15 36.46 31.59
N PHE A 20 34.14 35.99 32.37
CA PHE A 20 34.74 34.68 32.17
C PHE A 20 33.78 33.54 32.55
N ALA A 21 33.07 33.67 33.68
CA ALA A 21 32.02 32.72 34.07
C ALA A 21 30.84 32.72 33.08
N LEU A 22 30.41 33.90 32.60
CA LEU A 22 29.31 34.00 31.64
C LEU A 22 29.68 33.41 30.27
N ALA A 23 30.91 33.62 29.80
CA ALA A 23 31.41 33.01 28.57
C ALA A 23 31.48 31.47 28.66
N LEU A 24 31.92 30.93 29.81
CA LEU A 24 31.94 29.48 30.04
C LEU A 24 30.53 28.88 30.04
N VAL A 25 29.57 29.56 30.69
CA VAL A 25 28.15 29.14 30.71
C VAL A 25 27.51 29.25 29.32
N LEU A 26 27.83 30.29 28.54
CA LEU A 26 27.28 30.46 27.19
C LEU A 26 27.86 29.43 26.19
N ALA A 27 29.14 29.10 26.31
CA ALA A 27 29.79 28.02 25.55
C ALA A 27 29.21 26.64 25.90
N LEU A 28 28.87 26.41 27.18
CA LEU A 28 28.14 25.20 27.60
C LEU A 28 26.71 25.17 27.08
N LEU A 29 25.96 26.29 27.12
CA LEU A 29 24.59 26.33 26.57
C LEU A 29 24.53 26.05 25.06
N LEU A 30 25.55 26.49 24.31
CA LEU A 30 25.65 26.20 22.87
C LEU A 30 25.81 24.71 22.55
N MET A 31 26.18 23.86 23.52
CA MET A 31 26.21 22.41 23.37
C MET A 31 24.85 21.72 23.60
N PHE A 32 23.81 22.47 24.01
CA PHE A 32 22.48 21.93 24.33
C PHE A 32 21.35 22.41 23.40
N LEU A 33 21.66 23.10 22.31
CA LEU A 33 20.68 23.36 21.25
C LEU A 33 20.45 22.07 20.44
N PRO A 34 19.18 21.64 20.21
CA PRO A 34 18.88 20.51 19.34
C PRO A 34 19.08 20.91 17.87
N GLY A 35 20.34 20.89 17.42
CA GLY A 35 20.67 21.01 16.01
C GLY A 35 20.06 19.85 15.23
N GLY A 36 19.15 20.16 14.31
CA GLY A 36 18.58 19.19 13.37
C GLY A 36 19.73 18.47 12.66
N SER A 37 19.92 17.20 13.00
CA SER A 37 21.16 16.50 12.70
C SER A 37 21.19 16.06 11.24
N VAL A 38 21.71 16.94 10.38
CA VAL A 38 22.06 16.57 9.01
C VAL A 38 23.13 15.48 9.09
N LEU A 39 22.76 14.26 8.73
CA LEU A 39 23.70 13.15 8.60
C LEU A 39 24.84 13.57 7.67
N ALA A 40 26.08 13.16 8.01
CA ALA A 40 27.26 13.44 7.20
C ALA A 40 27.01 13.04 5.73
N ALA A 41 27.58 13.80 4.79
CA ALA A 41 27.20 13.82 3.37
C ALA A 41 27.48 12.50 2.61
N ASN A 42 26.65 11.50 2.87
CA ASN A 42 26.61 10.22 2.18
C ASN A 42 25.65 10.32 0.99
N ASN A 43 26.05 9.82 -0.18
CA ASN A 43 25.12 9.70 -1.30
C ASN A 43 24.11 8.57 -1.02
N TYR A 44 22.87 8.93 -0.71
CA TYR A 44 21.77 8.00 -0.47
C TYR A 44 20.97 7.64 -1.73
N SER A 45 21.29 8.23 -2.88
CA SER A 45 20.54 8.12 -4.14
C SER A 45 20.53 6.69 -4.71
N TYR A 46 21.59 5.91 -4.46
CA TYR A 46 21.77 4.54 -4.95
C TYR A 46 22.14 3.53 -3.86
N ILE A 47 21.80 2.27 -4.11
CA ILE A 47 22.19 1.11 -3.28
C ILE A 47 22.63 -0.06 -4.17
N LYS A 48 23.66 -0.81 -3.73
CA LYS A 48 24.24 -1.95 -4.44
C LYS A 48 23.82 -3.27 -3.79
N VAL A 49 22.93 -4.02 -4.44
CA VAL A 49 22.44 -5.32 -3.93
C VAL A 49 23.15 -6.47 -4.64
N LYS A 50 23.85 -7.32 -3.90
CA LYS A 50 24.38 -8.59 -4.43
C LYS A 50 23.23 -9.56 -4.65
N LEU A 51 23.00 -9.93 -5.91
CA LEU A 51 21.95 -10.88 -6.28
C LEU A 51 22.41 -12.34 -6.13
N SER A 52 21.48 -13.22 -5.78
CA SER A 52 21.74 -14.64 -5.56
C SER A 52 21.94 -15.40 -6.88
N THR A 53 23.19 -15.77 -7.18
CA THR A 53 23.57 -16.52 -8.41
C THR A 53 23.71 -18.03 -8.18
N ASN A 54 23.41 -18.55 -6.98
CA ASN A 54 23.53 -19.98 -6.63
C ASN A 54 24.88 -20.62 -7.00
N ASN A 55 25.98 -19.87 -6.88
CA ASN A 55 27.33 -20.29 -7.28
C ASN A 55 27.46 -20.68 -8.76
N ALA A 56 26.63 -20.14 -9.65
CA ALA A 56 26.66 -20.47 -11.06
C ALA A 56 27.93 -19.95 -11.76
N THR A 57 28.51 -20.79 -12.62
CA THR A 57 29.59 -20.44 -13.56
C THR A 57 29.07 -19.91 -14.89
N ALA A 58 27.75 -19.99 -15.13
CA ALA A 58 27.06 -19.42 -16.29
C ALA A 58 25.69 -18.89 -15.88
N LEU A 59 25.24 -17.80 -16.51
CA LEU A 59 23.97 -17.12 -16.20
C LEU A 59 23.22 -16.76 -17.48
N THR A 60 21.89 -16.71 -17.38
CA THR A 60 21.01 -16.18 -18.43
C THR A 60 20.20 -15.03 -17.85
N ILE A 61 20.25 -13.88 -18.53
CA ILE A 61 19.53 -12.66 -18.16
C ILE A 61 18.68 -12.26 -19.37
N TYR A 62 17.41 -11.92 -19.15
CA TYR A 62 16.53 -11.43 -20.22
C TYR A 62 16.40 -9.91 -20.09
N ALA A 63 16.84 -9.18 -21.12
CA ALA A 63 16.69 -7.74 -21.17
C ALA A 63 15.32 -7.35 -21.74
N THR A 64 14.80 -6.22 -21.27
CA THR A 64 13.63 -5.51 -21.82
C THR A 64 13.95 -4.02 -21.73
N GLY A 65 13.66 -3.24 -22.79
CA GLY A 65 14.18 -1.87 -22.90
C GLY A 65 15.66 -1.83 -23.31
N SER A 66 16.25 -0.64 -23.28
CA SER A 66 17.58 -0.35 -23.86
C SER A 66 18.70 -0.31 -22.83
N TYR A 67 19.81 -0.99 -23.16
CA TYR A 67 20.98 -1.17 -22.30
C TYR A 67 22.27 -1.06 -23.13
N PHE A 68 23.42 -0.86 -22.47
CA PHE A 68 24.73 -0.96 -23.10
C PHE A 68 25.79 -1.55 -22.17
N VAL A 69 26.83 -2.15 -22.75
CA VAL A 69 28.04 -2.59 -22.04
C VAL A 69 28.95 -1.38 -21.85
N ALA A 70 29.30 -1.00 -20.62
CA ALA A 70 30.11 0.19 -20.36
C ALA A 70 31.54 0.07 -20.90
N GLU A 71 32.10 -1.14 -20.87
CA GLU A 71 33.50 -1.41 -21.21
C GLU A 71 33.83 -1.24 -22.71
N ASN A 72 32.84 -1.26 -23.60
CA ASN A 72 33.02 -1.06 -25.04
C ASN A 72 31.91 -0.24 -25.72
N GLY A 73 30.90 0.22 -24.97
CA GLY A 73 29.77 1.01 -25.44
C GLY A 73 28.78 0.28 -26.36
N VAL A 74 28.87 -1.04 -26.52
CA VAL A 74 27.92 -1.79 -27.37
C VAL A 74 26.53 -1.75 -26.75
N ALA A 75 25.61 -1.08 -27.45
CA ALA A 75 24.21 -0.94 -27.07
C ALA A 75 23.33 -2.06 -27.66
N PHE A 76 22.31 -2.46 -26.91
CA PHE A 76 21.30 -3.43 -27.31
C PHE A 76 19.92 -3.04 -26.72
N THR A 77 18.84 -3.59 -27.28
CA THR A 77 17.48 -3.34 -26.79
C THR A 77 16.70 -4.65 -26.77
N GLY A 78 16.24 -5.04 -25.58
CA GLY A 78 15.68 -6.37 -25.35
C GLY A 78 16.70 -7.50 -25.55
N GLY A 79 16.19 -8.73 -25.68
CA GLY A 79 16.98 -9.92 -26.03
C GLY A 79 17.48 -10.73 -24.82
N THR A 80 18.08 -11.88 -25.11
CA THR A 80 18.70 -12.76 -24.10
C THR A 80 20.20 -12.51 -24.05
N ILE A 81 20.71 -12.33 -22.84
CA ILE A 81 22.14 -12.25 -22.49
C ILE A 81 22.54 -13.58 -21.85
N SER A 82 23.53 -14.24 -22.44
CA SER A 82 24.14 -15.45 -21.90
C SER A 82 25.57 -15.15 -21.46
N LEU A 83 25.86 -15.39 -20.19
CA LEU A 83 27.17 -15.15 -19.58
C LEU A 83 27.80 -16.47 -19.18
N ARG A 84 29.11 -16.62 -19.42
CA ARG A 84 29.87 -17.82 -19.06
C ARG A 84 31.25 -17.46 -18.52
N SER A 85 31.61 -18.00 -17.36
CA SER A 85 32.98 -17.97 -16.84
C SER A 85 33.89 -18.91 -17.63
N ASN A 86 35.08 -18.42 -17.93
CA ASN A 86 36.13 -19.10 -18.68
C ASN A 86 37.24 -19.59 -17.73
N TYR A 87 38.05 -20.55 -18.18
CA TYR A 87 39.12 -21.17 -17.37
C TYR A 87 40.33 -20.25 -17.12
N ASP A 88 40.42 -19.11 -17.81
CA ASP A 88 41.44 -18.05 -17.62
C ASP A 88 41.04 -17.00 -16.56
N GLY A 89 39.85 -17.15 -15.95
CA GLY A 89 39.30 -16.20 -14.99
C GLY A 89 38.62 -14.98 -15.63
N THR A 90 38.36 -15.00 -16.95
CA THR A 90 37.43 -14.07 -17.61
C THR A 90 36.01 -14.63 -17.65
N MET A 91 35.03 -13.80 -18.04
CA MET A 91 33.74 -14.24 -18.52
C MET A 91 33.51 -13.68 -19.93
N THR A 92 32.74 -14.42 -20.74
CA THR A 92 32.23 -13.96 -22.04
C THR A 92 30.75 -13.63 -21.92
N LEU A 93 30.35 -12.48 -22.47
CA LEU A 93 28.96 -12.10 -22.70
C LEU A 93 28.60 -12.36 -24.16
N ASN A 94 27.63 -13.25 -24.37
CA ASN A 94 26.94 -13.45 -25.63
C ASN A 94 25.56 -12.79 -25.58
N HIS A 95 25.17 -12.05 -26.62
CA HIS A 95 23.82 -11.52 -26.77
C HIS A 95 23.13 -12.17 -27.98
N SER A 96 21.90 -12.61 -27.77
CA SER A 96 21.08 -13.40 -28.71
C SER A 96 20.97 -12.87 -30.16
N SER A 97 21.17 -11.58 -30.40
CA SER A 97 21.16 -10.97 -31.74
C SER A 97 22.50 -10.36 -32.19
N LEU A 98 23.53 -10.35 -31.33
CA LEU A 98 24.84 -9.72 -31.61
C LEU A 98 26.00 -10.72 -31.60
N GLY A 99 25.81 -11.93 -31.07
CA GLY A 99 26.90 -12.87 -30.82
C GLY A 99 27.70 -12.51 -29.58
N ASP A 100 29.00 -12.83 -29.56
CA ASP A 100 29.88 -12.49 -28.44
C ASP A 100 30.21 -11.00 -28.46
N VAL A 101 29.76 -10.28 -27.43
CA VAL A 101 29.84 -8.81 -27.33
C VAL A 101 31.09 -8.36 -26.60
N TYR A 102 31.52 -9.10 -25.57
CA TYR A 102 32.64 -8.74 -24.71
C TYR A 102 33.18 -9.95 -23.95
N THR A 103 34.50 -9.98 -23.70
CA THR A 103 35.15 -10.94 -22.79
C THR A 103 36.11 -10.21 -21.86
N GLY A 104 35.99 -10.43 -20.55
CA GLY A 104 36.84 -9.80 -19.53
C GLY A 104 36.51 -10.28 -18.11
N LYS A 105 37.25 -9.84 -17.10
CA LYS A 105 37.08 -10.30 -15.69
C LYS A 105 35.84 -9.72 -14.99
N SER A 106 35.34 -8.60 -15.51
CA SER A 106 34.12 -7.91 -15.08
C SER A 106 33.41 -7.29 -16.28
N ILE A 107 32.10 -7.06 -16.15
CA ILE A 107 31.23 -6.46 -17.17
C ILE A 107 30.19 -5.57 -16.46
N SER A 108 29.89 -4.41 -17.03
CA SER A 108 28.98 -3.42 -16.43
C SER A 108 27.85 -3.10 -17.42
N LEU A 109 26.65 -3.62 -17.14
CA LEU A 109 25.46 -3.43 -17.96
C LEU A 109 24.68 -2.20 -17.49
N MET A 110 24.84 -1.11 -18.24
CA MET A 110 24.20 0.18 -18.01
C MET A 110 22.80 0.20 -18.63
N ARG A 111 21.84 0.79 -17.92
CA ARG A 111 20.45 0.95 -18.37
C ARG A 111 20.33 2.33 -19.01
N ALA A 112 20.04 2.40 -20.30
CA ALA A 112 20.18 3.63 -21.08
C ALA A 112 19.18 4.74 -20.71
N LYS A 113 18.12 4.41 -19.96
CA LYS A 113 17.17 5.33 -19.35
C LYS A 113 16.89 4.92 -17.91
N MET A 114 16.74 5.87 -16.98
CA MET A 114 16.50 5.56 -15.57
C MET A 114 15.04 5.55 -15.14
N ASP A 115 14.11 6.08 -15.95
CA ASP A 115 12.66 5.99 -15.70
C ASP A 115 12.17 4.54 -15.46
N LYS A 116 11.27 4.33 -14.49
CA LYS A 116 10.81 2.99 -14.07
C LYS A 116 10.01 2.21 -15.13
N SER A 117 9.46 2.87 -16.15
CA SER A 117 8.78 2.21 -17.27
C SER A 117 9.73 1.71 -18.38
N ALA A 118 10.97 2.22 -18.46
CA ALA A 118 11.91 1.99 -19.55
C ALA A 118 12.56 0.57 -19.62
N GLY A 119 11.89 -0.46 -19.07
CA GLY A 119 12.32 -1.86 -19.11
C GLY A 119 13.15 -2.33 -17.90
N TYR A 120 13.74 -3.52 -17.97
CA TYR A 120 14.43 -4.19 -16.85
C TYR A 120 15.42 -5.26 -17.33
N LEU A 121 16.30 -5.72 -16.43
CA LEU A 121 17.04 -6.98 -16.56
C LEU A 121 16.36 -8.04 -15.69
N GLN A 122 15.91 -9.15 -16.30
CA GLN A 122 15.27 -10.25 -15.58
C GLN A 122 16.26 -11.39 -15.32
N LEU A 123 16.46 -11.72 -14.05
CA LEU A 123 17.31 -12.81 -13.56
C LEU A 123 16.51 -13.64 -12.54
N ASN A 124 16.62 -14.97 -12.60
CA ASN A 124 15.89 -15.91 -11.72
C ASN A 124 14.36 -15.67 -11.63
N GLY A 125 13.76 -15.09 -12.68
CA GLY A 125 12.34 -14.74 -12.74
C GLY A 125 11.98 -13.33 -12.21
N TYR A 126 12.89 -12.67 -11.50
CA TYR A 126 12.69 -11.34 -10.93
C TYR A 126 13.20 -10.23 -11.85
N ARG A 127 12.52 -9.08 -11.86
CA ARG A 127 12.73 -7.98 -12.82
C ARG A 127 13.47 -6.81 -12.19
N TYR A 128 14.76 -6.67 -12.44
CA TYR A 128 15.58 -5.67 -11.77
C TYR A 128 15.72 -4.38 -12.59
N LEU A 129 15.55 -3.23 -11.91
CA LEU A 129 15.81 -1.90 -12.45
C LEU A 129 17.26 -1.48 -12.14
N GLY A 130 17.74 -0.40 -12.77
CA GLY A 130 19.12 0.06 -12.60
C GLY A 130 20.13 -0.78 -13.40
N HIS A 131 21.36 -0.84 -12.90
CA HIS A 131 22.54 -1.38 -13.59
C HIS A 131 22.97 -2.72 -12.97
N PHE A 132 23.60 -3.58 -13.76
CA PHE A 132 24.22 -4.82 -13.28
C PHE A 132 25.74 -4.75 -13.46
N TYR A 133 26.48 -4.85 -12.36
CA TYR A 133 27.92 -5.12 -12.37
C TYR A 133 28.15 -6.60 -12.14
N LEU A 134 28.92 -7.23 -13.02
CA LEU A 134 29.23 -8.65 -12.99
C LEU A 134 30.74 -8.84 -12.81
N SER A 135 31.14 -9.84 -12.01
CA SER A 135 32.54 -10.21 -11.85
C SER A 135 32.76 -11.72 -11.67
N VAL A 136 33.88 -12.22 -12.20
CA VAL A 136 34.36 -13.58 -11.93
C VAL A 136 35.06 -13.61 -10.57
N LEU A 137 34.67 -14.55 -9.72
CA LEU A 137 35.34 -14.81 -8.45
C LEU A 137 36.49 -15.81 -8.64
N SER A 138 37.41 -15.89 -7.66
CA SER A 138 38.52 -16.86 -7.68
C SER A 138 38.08 -18.33 -7.74
N SER A 139 36.81 -18.62 -7.42
CA SER A 139 36.17 -19.93 -7.58
C SER A 139 35.52 -20.17 -8.96
N SER A 140 35.77 -19.28 -9.94
CA SER A 140 35.10 -19.23 -11.25
C SER A 140 33.58 -19.00 -11.21
N TYR A 141 33.01 -18.68 -10.04
CA TYR A 141 31.58 -18.34 -9.90
C TYR A 141 31.33 -16.90 -10.33
N LEU A 142 30.20 -16.66 -10.98
CA LEU A 142 29.75 -15.33 -11.38
C LEU A 142 29.04 -14.64 -10.21
N ARG A 143 29.52 -13.46 -9.82
CA ARG A 143 28.80 -12.52 -8.94
C ARG A 143 28.03 -11.52 -9.80
N VAL A 144 26.80 -11.21 -9.40
CA VAL A 144 26.01 -10.09 -9.92
C VAL A 144 25.73 -9.13 -8.78
N VAL A 145 25.96 -7.83 -9.00
CA VAL A 145 25.56 -6.73 -8.11
C VAL A 145 24.65 -5.80 -8.90
N ASN A 146 23.43 -5.62 -8.43
CA ASN A 146 22.48 -4.66 -8.98
C ASN A 146 22.64 -3.32 -8.25
N GLU A 147 23.14 -2.31 -8.95
CA GLU A 147 23.14 -0.93 -8.48
C GLU A 147 21.88 -0.24 -8.98
N VAL A 148 21.08 0.28 -8.05
CA VAL A 148 19.70 0.66 -8.30
C VAL A 148 19.33 1.91 -7.49
N PRO A 149 18.56 2.86 -8.05
CA PRO A 149 18.08 4.02 -7.30
C PRO A 149 17.28 3.59 -6.08
N LEU A 150 17.39 4.34 -4.98
CA LEU A 150 16.82 3.93 -3.68
C LEU A 150 15.31 3.64 -3.74
N ALA A 151 14.53 4.45 -4.46
CA ALA A 151 13.10 4.20 -4.68
C ALA A 151 12.84 2.87 -5.41
N HIS A 152 13.63 2.59 -6.45
CA HIS A 152 13.49 1.40 -7.29
C HIS A 152 13.87 0.12 -6.55
N TYR A 153 14.85 0.20 -5.64
CA TYR A 153 15.15 -0.85 -4.67
C TYR A 153 13.95 -1.11 -3.75
N LEU A 154 13.41 -0.06 -3.14
CA LEU A 154 12.33 -0.16 -2.16
C LEU A 154 11.03 -0.71 -2.75
N TYR A 155 10.69 -0.43 -4.01
CA TYR A 155 9.57 -1.11 -4.69
C TYR A 155 9.72 -2.64 -4.64
N GLY A 156 10.94 -3.14 -4.83
CA GLY A 156 11.28 -4.56 -4.86
C GLY A 156 11.52 -5.20 -3.50
N VAL A 157 11.47 -4.43 -2.42
CA VAL A 157 11.44 -4.92 -1.03
C VAL A 157 10.03 -4.82 -0.46
N VAL A 158 9.47 -3.61 -0.38
CA VAL A 158 8.20 -3.33 0.30
C VAL A 158 7.05 -4.16 -0.28
N GLY A 159 6.99 -4.35 -1.61
CA GLY A 159 5.97 -5.17 -2.28
C GLY A 159 6.17 -6.69 -2.19
N TYR A 160 7.19 -7.15 -1.48
CA TYR A 160 7.43 -8.57 -1.17
C TYR A 160 7.53 -8.86 0.32
N GLU A 161 7.76 -7.83 1.14
CA GLU A 161 7.60 -7.83 2.60
C GLU A 161 6.11 -7.69 3.00
N MET A 162 5.36 -6.82 2.31
CA MET A 162 3.92 -6.61 2.52
C MET A 162 3.17 -6.62 1.18
N SER A 163 1.88 -6.99 1.21
CA SER A 163 1.05 -6.97 0.00
C SER A 163 0.64 -5.54 -0.34
N ASP A 164 0.66 -5.21 -1.63
CA ASP A 164 0.13 -3.96 -2.20
C ASP A 164 -1.34 -3.66 -1.81
N THR A 165 -2.09 -4.67 -1.35
CA THR A 165 -3.46 -4.54 -0.85
C THR A 165 -3.57 -4.03 0.60
N PHE A 166 -2.45 -3.85 1.31
CA PHE A 166 -2.46 -3.31 2.68
C PHE A 166 -2.75 -1.80 2.69
N PRO A 167 -3.25 -1.24 3.80
CA PRO A 167 -3.47 0.20 3.93
C PRO A 167 -2.19 1.00 3.64
N ILE A 168 -2.33 2.11 2.91
CA ILE A 168 -1.20 2.93 2.43
C ILE A 168 -0.29 3.41 3.56
N GLU A 169 -0.84 3.71 4.74
CA GLU A 169 -0.09 4.15 5.91
C GLU A 169 0.79 3.03 6.51
N ALA A 170 0.35 1.77 6.42
CA ALA A 170 1.19 0.63 6.80
C ALA A 170 2.33 0.41 5.77
N LEU A 171 2.05 0.60 4.47
CA LEU A 171 3.06 0.53 3.42
C LEU A 171 4.10 1.66 3.52
N LYS A 172 3.68 2.89 3.88
CA LYS A 172 4.59 4.02 4.18
C LYS A 172 5.50 3.73 5.37
N ALA A 173 4.96 3.18 6.45
CA ALA A 173 5.75 2.77 7.62
C ALA A 173 6.78 1.69 7.25
N GLN A 174 6.37 0.67 6.47
CA GLN A 174 7.28 -0.36 5.97
C GLN A 174 8.31 0.18 4.96
N ALA A 175 8.00 1.19 4.15
CA ALA A 175 8.96 1.84 3.25
C ALA A 175 10.07 2.56 4.02
N ILE A 176 9.73 3.30 5.08
CA ILE A 176 10.71 3.97 5.94
C ILE A 176 11.53 2.93 6.72
N ALA A 177 10.89 1.91 7.30
CA ALA A 177 11.60 0.83 8.02
C ALA A 177 12.52 0.00 7.10
N ALA A 178 12.06 -0.33 5.88
CA ALA A 178 12.91 -1.05 4.92
C ALA A 178 14.12 -0.20 4.49
N LYS A 179 13.92 1.09 4.27
CA LYS A 179 14.98 2.04 3.87
C LYS A 179 16.01 2.27 4.96
N CYS A 180 15.58 2.50 6.20
CA CYS A 180 16.50 2.81 7.29
C CYS A 180 17.34 1.59 7.67
N TYR A 181 16.78 0.38 7.59
CA TYR A 181 17.55 -0.88 7.64
C TYR A 181 18.59 -0.94 6.49
N ALA A 182 18.16 -0.81 5.24
CA ALA A 182 19.04 -0.95 4.07
C ALA A 182 20.21 0.04 4.11
N LEU A 183 19.92 1.30 4.45
CA LEU A 183 20.91 2.37 4.53
C LEU A 183 21.84 2.26 5.74
N SER A 184 21.43 1.62 6.85
CA SER A 184 22.28 1.46 8.03
C SER A 184 23.25 0.27 7.96
N LEU A 185 23.03 -0.67 7.03
CA LEU A 185 23.97 -1.77 6.76
C LEU A 185 25.07 -1.42 5.73
N ARG A 186 25.01 -0.23 5.11
CA ARG A 186 25.95 0.17 4.05
C ARG A 186 27.38 0.24 4.57
N SER A 187 28.21 -0.66 4.05
CA SER A 187 29.62 -0.83 4.41
C SER A 187 30.61 -0.21 3.40
N GLY A 188 30.11 0.38 2.31
CA GLY A 188 30.93 0.98 1.25
C GLY A 188 31.63 -0.03 0.32
N GLY A 189 31.45 -1.33 0.54
CA GLY A 189 32.13 -2.39 -0.22
C GLY A 189 31.65 -2.58 -1.67
N SER A 190 32.04 -3.71 -2.27
CA SER A 190 31.62 -4.11 -3.62
C SER A 190 30.11 -4.26 -3.78
N TYR A 191 29.39 -4.40 -2.67
CA TYR A 191 27.93 -4.33 -2.54
C TYR A 191 27.62 -3.83 -1.13
N ASP A 192 26.42 -3.27 -0.92
CA ASP A 192 25.94 -2.82 0.38
C ASP A 192 25.31 -3.98 1.17
N LEU A 193 24.44 -4.78 0.52
CA LEU A 193 23.70 -5.91 1.12
C LEU A 193 23.32 -6.99 0.08
N GLY A 194 22.77 -8.13 0.53
CA GLY A 194 22.21 -9.21 -0.30
C GLY A 194 20.71 -9.08 -0.59
N ASP A 195 20.18 -10.01 -1.39
CA ASP A 195 18.79 -10.05 -1.87
C ASP A 195 17.86 -11.04 -1.12
N THR A 196 18.38 -11.73 -0.09
CA THR A 196 17.67 -12.75 0.68
C THR A 196 17.33 -12.26 2.09
N SER A 197 16.49 -13.02 2.80
CA SER A 197 16.13 -12.79 4.22
C SER A 197 17.30 -12.93 5.22
N SER A 198 18.55 -13.05 4.76
CA SER A 198 19.73 -12.76 5.58
C SER A 198 19.90 -11.26 5.81
N ASP A 199 19.53 -10.45 4.81
CA ASP A 199 19.51 -8.99 4.85
C ASP A 199 18.06 -8.50 4.69
N GLN A 200 17.54 -8.40 3.45
CA GLN A 200 16.14 -8.09 3.13
C GLN A 200 15.70 -8.80 1.84
N VAL A 201 14.41 -9.10 1.70
CA VAL A 201 13.89 -9.82 0.53
C VAL A 201 13.74 -8.88 -0.68
N TYR A 202 14.74 -8.83 -1.56
CA TYR A 202 14.73 -7.98 -2.75
C TYR A 202 14.45 -8.78 -4.04
N LYS A 203 13.25 -8.57 -4.61
CA LYS A 203 12.71 -9.35 -5.73
C LYS A 203 12.34 -8.48 -6.96
N GLY A 204 12.97 -7.31 -7.06
CA GLY A 204 12.84 -6.42 -8.22
C GLY A 204 11.47 -5.77 -8.38
N TYR A 205 11.30 -5.03 -9.47
CA TYR A 205 10.16 -4.17 -9.73
C TYR A 205 8.94 -4.92 -10.29
N ASN A 206 7.76 -4.58 -9.77
CA ASN A 206 6.47 -4.94 -10.35
C ASN A 206 5.62 -3.68 -10.52
N ALA A 207 5.37 -3.28 -11.77
CA ALA A 207 4.55 -2.10 -12.11
C ALA A 207 3.08 -2.22 -11.64
N GLY A 208 2.61 -3.44 -11.33
CA GLY A 208 1.27 -3.66 -10.78
C GLY A 208 1.12 -3.35 -9.29
N TYR A 209 2.19 -3.05 -8.56
CA TYR A 209 2.15 -2.71 -7.13
C TYR A 209 2.05 -1.18 -6.94
N THR A 210 0.90 -0.61 -7.29
CA THR A 210 0.72 0.85 -7.34
C THR A 210 0.72 1.52 -5.98
N ASN A 211 0.23 0.85 -4.93
CA ASN A 211 0.20 1.41 -3.57
C ASN A 211 1.58 1.38 -2.93
N VAL A 212 2.36 0.32 -3.17
CA VAL A 212 3.77 0.22 -2.78
C VAL A 212 4.59 1.32 -3.43
N ILE A 213 4.41 1.54 -4.74
CA ILE A 213 5.10 2.61 -5.48
C ILE A 213 4.74 3.97 -4.88
N ALA A 214 3.45 4.25 -4.64
CA ALA A 214 3.01 5.51 -4.03
C ALA A 214 3.52 5.71 -2.60
N ALA A 215 3.56 4.65 -1.77
CA ALA A 215 4.08 4.69 -0.40
C ALA A 215 5.59 4.96 -0.36
N VAL A 216 6.36 4.35 -1.27
CA VAL A 216 7.80 4.59 -1.40
C VAL A 216 8.08 6.00 -1.93
N ASP A 217 7.39 6.42 -2.99
CA ASP A 217 7.60 7.73 -3.61
C ASP A 217 7.25 8.88 -2.64
N SER A 218 6.13 8.79 -1.93
CA SER A 218 5.70 9.82 -0.94
C SER A 218 6.55 9.86 0.34
N THR A 219 7.34 8.83 0.64
CA THR A 219 8.20 8.78 1.83
C THR A 219 9.70 8.79 1.52
N LEU A 220 10.10 8.96 0.26
CA LEU A 220 11.48 8.70 -0.20
C LEU A 220 12.58 9.42 0.59
N ASN A 221 12.30 10.64 1.07
CA ASN A 221 13.27 11.44 1.83
C ASN A 221 13.20 11.24 3.36
N GLU A 222 12.19 10.57 3.92
CA GLU A 222 12.00 10.45 5.38
C GLU A 222 12.71 9.22 5.98
N VAL A 223 13.49 9.40 7.05
CA VAL A 223 14.20 8.32 7.77
C VAL A 223 13.96 8.41 9.28
N LEU A 224 14.16 7.31 10.01
CA LEU A 224 14.21 7.31 11.47
C LEU A 224 15.66 7.43 11.97
N THR A 225 15.87 8.27 12.97
CA THR A 225 17.17 8.50 13.62
C THR A 225 17.06 8.44 15.13
N VAL A 226 18.18 8.16 15.79
CA VAL A 226 18.35 8.27 17.24
C VAL A 226 19.64 9.05 17.49
N ASN A 227 19.59 10.14 18.26
CA ASN A 227 20.73 11.04 18.49
C ASN A 227 21.43 11.47 17.18
N GLY A 228 20.65 11.78 16.14
CA GLY A 228 21.14 12.16 14.82
C GLY A 228 21.77 11.05 13.98
N SER A 229 21.88 9.83 14.51
CA SER A 229 22.37 8.65 13.78
C SER A 229 21.22 7.85 13.19
N LEU A 230 21.39 7.30 11.98
CA LEU A 230 20.37 6.49 11.31
C LEU A 230 20.04 5.22 12.11
N LEU A 231 18.75 4.94 12.31
CA LEU A 231 18.29 3.75 13.05
C LEU A 231 18.23 2.51 12.15
N THR A 232 18.96 1.45 12.51
CA THR A 232 18.70 0.10 11.98
C THR A 232 17.33 -0.36 12.47
N THR A 233 16.35 -0.38 11.57
CA THR A 233 14.92 -0.59 11.84
C THR A 233 14.53 -2.03 11.50
N TYR A 234 14.58 -2.91 12.49
CA TYR A 234 14.09 -4.27 12.37
C TYR A 234 12.56 -4.30 12.26
N TYR A 235 12.03 -5.25 11.49
CA TYR A 235 10.60 -5.49 11.32
C TYR A 235 10.34 -6.99 11.13
N ALA A 236 9.13 -7.46 11.44
CA ALA A 236 8.75 -8.87 11.35
C ALA A 236 7.25 -9.04 11.01
N ALA A 237 6.85 -10.22 10.55
CA ALA A 237 5.46 -10.48 10.15
C ALA A 237 4.46 -10.32 11.30
N SER A 238 4.75 -10.91 12.47
CA SER A 238 3.99 -10.69 13.71
C SER A 238 4.92 -10.73 14.93
N ASN A 239 4.66 -9.86 15.91
CA ASN A 239 5.38 -9.83 17.18
C ASN A 239 4.70 -10.65 18.30
N GLY A 240 3.48 -11.16 18.07
CA GLY A 240 2.74 -11.99 19.02
C GLY A 240 2.03 -11.22 20.13
N GLY A 241 1.79 -9.92 19.92
CA GLY A 241 1.16 -9.03 20.89
C GLY A 241 2.11 -8.29 21.83
N GLU A 242 3.40 -8.25 21.48
CA GLU A 242 4.48 -7.66 22.27
C GLU A 242 5.75 -7.43 21.43
N THR A 243 6.31 -6.22 21.44
CA THR A 243 7.63 -5.94 20.82
C THR A 243 8.79 -6.45 21.69
N MET A 244 9.91 -6.77 21.03
CA MET A 244 11.15 -7.25 21.65
C MET A 244 12.29 -6.26 21.39
N LEU A 245 13.24 -6.16 22.32
CA LEU A 245 14.44 -5.35 22.14
C LEU A 245 15.47 -6.07 21.24
N PRO A 246 16.25 -5.35 20.41
CA PRO A 246 17.32 -5.96 19.60
C PRO A 246 18.29 -6.83 20.41
N SER A 247 18.69 -6.40 21.61
CA SER A 247 19.61 -7.15 22.48
C SER A 247 19.02 -8.44 23.07
N GLN A 248 17.68 -8.58 23.08
CA GLN A 248 16.99 -9.78 23.56
C GLN A 248 16.90 -10.85 22.46
N ALA A 249 16.88 -10.44 21.19
CA ALA A 249 16.91 -11.34 20.04
C ALA A 249 18.34 -11.67 19.58
N TRP A 250 19.28 -10.74 19.72
CA TRP A 250 20.66 -10.87 19.23
C TRP A 250 21.66 -10.19 20.16
N SER A 251 22.67 -10.93 20.61
CA SER A 251 23.74 -10.38 21.46
C SER A 251 24.50 -9.24 20.75
N GLY A 252 24.93 -8.23 21.52
CA GLY A 252 25.70 -7.09 21.04
C GLY A 252 24.94 -6.03 20.24
N ARG A 253 23.64 -6.21 19.94
CA ARG A 253 22.85 -5.19 19.24
C ARG A 253 22.36 -4.09 20.19
N SER A 254 22.38 -2.84 19.71
CA SER A 254 21.90 -1.67 20.45
C SER A 254 20.37 -1.65 20.57
N ASN A 255 19.87 -1.22 21.72
CA ASN A 255 18.44 -0.99 21.97
C ASN A 255 18.00 0.46 21.71
N ALA A 256 18.91 1.33 21.25
CA ALA A 256 18.59 2.71 20.88
C ALA A 256 17.43 2.74 19.87
N GLY A 257 16.37 3.50 20.16
CA GLY A 257 15.15 3.57 19.35
C GLY A 257 14.03 2.61 19.76
N TYR A 258 14.30 1.58 20.57
CA TYR A 258 13.35 0.49 20.85
C TYR A 258 12.85 0.47 22.30
N ALA A 259 11.63 -0.05 22.48
CA ALA A 259 11.05 -0.41 23.79
C ALA A 259 10.30 -1.76 23.71
N VAL A 260 10.03 -2.35 24.87
CA VAL A 260 9.05 -3.45 25.02
C VAL A 260 7.68 -2.83 25.26
N ASN A 261 6.82 -2.92 24.26
CA ASN A 261 5.44 -2.42 24.26
C ASN A 261 4.49 -3.60 24.02
N LEU A 262 3.40 -3.68 24.77
CA LEU A 262 2.29 -4.57 24.41
C LEU A 262 1.65 -4.08 23.11
N ASP A 263 1.49 -4.99 22.15
CA ASP A 263 0.91 -4.70 20.83
C ASP A 263 -0.52 -5.22 20.73
N PRO A 264 -1.55 -4.38 20.97
CA PRO A 264 -2.93 -4.79 20.84
C PRO A 264 -3.37 -4.89 19.37
N TYR A 265 -2.64 -4.30 18.42
CA TYR A 265 -2.95 -4.33 16.99
C TYR A 265 -2.54 -5.69 16.38
N ASP A 266 -1.36 -6.21 16.73
CA ASP A 266 -0.89 -7.55 16.33
C ASP A 266 -1.85 -8.65 16.78
N LEU A 267 -2.44 -8.53 17.98
CA LEU A 267 -3.44 -9.50 18.49
C LEU A 267 -4.83 -9.36 17.86
N ARG A 268 -5.26 -8.13 17.52
CA ARG A 268 -6.54 -7.89 16.83
C ARG A 268 -6.51 -8.34 15.36
N ASN A 269 -5.34 -8.33 14.71
CA ASN A 269 -5.23 -8.77 13.33
C ASN A 269 -5.53 -10.27 13.18
N ILE A 270 -6.64 -10.61 12.52
CA ILE A 270 -7.06 -12.01 12.29
C ILE A 270 -6.09 -12.83 11.42
N TYR A 271 -5.19 -12.16 10.70
CA TYR A 271 -4.13 -12.78 9.88
C TYR A 271 -2.78 -12.87 10.59
N SER A 272 -2.67 -12.45 11.86
CA SER A 272 -1.54 -12.79 12.72
C SER A 272 -1.55 -14.28 13.02
N LYS A 273 -0.45 -14.96 12.71
CA LYS A 273 -0.35 -16.41 12.88
C LYS A 273 -0.33 -16.75 14.38
N LYS A 274 -1.33 -17.52 14.82
CA LYS A 274 -1.49 -17.95 16.21
C LYS A 274 -1.98 -19.40 16.28
N GLU A 275 -1.52 -20.09 17.31
CA GLU A 275 -2.03 -21.37 17.78
C GLU A 275 -2.65 -21.12 19.17
N THR A 276 -3.81 -21.71 19.45
CA THR A 276 -4.55 -21.45 20.70
C THR A 276 -5.03 -22.77 21.29
N ILE A 277 -4.55 -23.09 22.49
CA ILE A 277 -4.83 -24.34 23.19
C ILE A 277 -5.76 -24.00 24.35
N THR A 278 -6.91 -24.70 24.43
CA THR A 278 -7.87 -24.54 25.52
C THR A 278 -7.63 -25.61 26.57
N VAL A 279 -7.51 -25.21 27.84
CA VAL A 279 -7.46 -26.09 29.01
C VAL A 279 -8.77 -25.91 29.79
N PRO A 280 -9.67 -26.90 29.84
CA PRO A 280 -10.90 -26.79 30.64
C PRO A 280 -10.56 -26.76 32.14
N LEU A 281 -11.30 -25.97 32.93
CA LEU A 281 -11.11 -25.82 34.38
C LEU A 281 -12.39 -26.19 35.13
N ASN A 282 -12.27 -27.00 36.17
CA ASN A 282 -13.37 -27.39 37.08
C ASN A 282 -14.61 -28.01 36.40
N GLN A 283 -14.46 -28.54 35.19
CA GLN A 283 -15.53 -29.13 34.39
C GLN A 283 -15.00 -30.24 33.47
N GLY A 284 -15.86 -31.19 33.12
CA GLY A 284 -15.56 -32.19 32.09
C GLY A 284 -15.51 -31.56 30.69
N GLY A 285 -14.60 -32.03 29.85
CA GLY A 285 -14.47 -31.57 28.46
C GLY A 285 -13.32 -32.25 27.72
N SER A 286 -13.30 -32.12 26.39
CA SER A 286 -12.16 -32.58 25.59
C SER A 286 -10.95 -31.68 25.82
N ILE A 287 -9.83 -32.30 26.19
CA ILE A 287 -8.55 -31.63 26.44
C ILE A 287 -7.51 -32.07 25.40
N ASN A 288 -6.61 -31.15 25.06
CA ASN A 288 -5.47 -31.44 24.17
C ASN A 288 -4.59 -32.58 24.76
N GLN A 289 -4.31 -33.61 23.94
CA GLN A 289 -3.58 -34.80 24.37
C GLN A 289 -2.16 -34.52 24.88
N GLY A 290 -1.48 -33.49 24.35
CA GLY A 290 -0.18 -33.05 24.84
C GLY A 290 -0.26 -32.43 26.23
N ILE A 291 -1.30 -31.64 26.51
CA ILE A 291 -1.57 -31.12 27.87
C ILE A 291 -1.88 -32.27 28.83
N TRP A 292 -2.71 -33.23 28.42
CA TRP A 292 -3.01 -34.43 29.22
C TRP A 292 -1.74 -35.21 29.58
N ASN A 293 -0.89 -35.49 28.58
CA ASN A 293 0.36 -36.21 28.76
C ASN A 293 1.32 -35.44 29.70
N LEU A 294 1.50 -34.14 29.47
CA LEU A 294 2.31 -33.26 30.31
C LEU A 294 1.83 -33.27 31.77
N LEU A 295 0.54 -33.04 32.01
CA LEU A 295 -0.02 -32.97 33.37
C LEU A 295 0.08 -34.31 34.10
N LEU A 296 -0.19 -35.44 33.44
CA LEU A 296 -0.03 -36.77 34.07
C LEU A 296 1.44 -37.12 34.37
N THR A 297 2.38 -36.81 33.46
CA THR A 297 3.80 -37.06 33.71
C THR A 297 4.32 -36.21 34.87
N LYS A 298 3.93 -34.92 34.94
CA LYS A 298 4.29 -34.06 36.07
C LYS A 298 3.62 -34.49 37.37
N ALA A 299 2.34 -34.86 37.36
CA ALA A 299 1.64 -35.33 38.56
C ALA A 299 2.26 -36.63 39.10
N SER A 300 2.67 -37.53 38.21
CA SER A 300 3.38 -38.76 38.60
C SER A 300 4.73 -38.44 39.25
N ALA A 301 5.48 -37.48 38.70
CA ALA A 301 6.75 -37.04 39.26
C ALA A 301 6.60 -36.32 40.61
N THR A 302 5.59 -35.45 40.77
CA THR A 302 5.31 -34.75 42.04
C THR A 302 4.89 -35.72 43.15
N THR A 303 4.07 -36.73 42.83
CA THR A 303 3.49 -37.64 43.84
C THR A 303 4.35 -38.86 44.15
N GLY A 304 5.33 -39.18 43.30
CA GLY A 304 6.08 -40.44 43.36
C GLY A 304 5.25 -41.68 43.00
N GLN A 305 4.04 -41.51 42.46
CA GLN A 305 3.10 -42.59 42.12
C GLN A 305 2.74 -42.54 40.64
N SER A 306 2.52 -43.69 40.01
CA SER A 306 2.08 -43.73 38.60
C SER A 306 0.64 -43.20 38.49
N CYS A 307 0.44 -42.04 37.86
CA CYS A 307 -0.87 -41.46 37.60
C CYS A 307 -1.37 -41.86 36.21
N THR A 308 -2.59 -42.41 36.13
CA THR A 308 -3.14 -43.05 34.93
C THR A 308 -4.27 -42.26 34.27
N SER A 309 -4.97 -41.40 35.01
CA SER A 309 -6.00 -40.52 34.47
C SER A 309 -6.14 -39.21 35.24
N LEU A 310 -6.60 -38.17 34.55
CA LEU A 310 -6.82 -36.82 35.06
C LEU A 310 -8.32 -36.65 35.34
N SER A 311 -8.67 -36.40 36.61
CA SER A 311 -10.05 -36.28 37.09
C SER A 311 -10.56 -34.83 37.06
N ASN A 312 -9.71 -33.87 37.47
CA ASN A 312 -10.00 -32.44 37.39
C ASN A 312 -8.73 -31.61 37.14
N ILE A 313 -8.89 -30.44 36.52
CA ILE A 313 -7.92 -29.34 36.55
C ILE A 313 -8.59 -28.20 37.32
N ALA A 314 -8.15 -27.96 38.55
CA ALA A 314 -8.69 -26.91 39.40
C ALA A 314 -8.13 -25.53 39.03
N SER A 315 -6.87 -25.47 38.59
CA SER A 315 -6.21 -24.26 38.12
C SER A 315 -5.21 -24.58 37.01
N PHE A 316 -4.94 -23.61 36.13
CA PHE A 316 -3.85 -23.62 35.16
C PHE A 316 -3.38 -22.19 34.95
N SER A 317 -2.07 -21.96 34.83
CA SER A 317 -1.51 -20.64 34.50
C SER A 317 -0.15 -20.75 33.79
N LEU A 318 0.16 -19.77 32.94
CA LEU A 318 1.51 -19.50 32.44
C LEU A 318 2.05 -18.25 33.12
N HIS A 319 3.31 -18.30 33.52
CA HIS A 319 3.96 -17.28 34.34
C HIS A 319 5.48 -17.25 34.11
N THR A 320 6.17 -16.46 34.93
CA THR A 320 7.62 -16.22 34.82
C THR A 320 7.99 -15.63 33.45
N PRO A 321 7.79 -14.31 33.26
CA PRO A 321 8.33 -13.54 32.14
C PRO A 321 9.79 -13.90 31.80
N ARG A 322 10.08 -14.07 30.51
CA ARG A 322 11.44 -14.30 29.99
C ARG A 322 12.37 -13.09 30.19
N TYR A 323 11.79 -11.89 30.30
CA TYR A 323 12.48 -10.63 30.53
C TYR A 323 11.69 -9.77 31.52
N SER A 324 12.35 -8.82 32.19
CA SER A 324 11.69 -7.84 33.06
C SER A 324 10.96 -6.77 32.27
N GLY A 325 9.79 -6.35 32.77
CA GLY A 325 8.89 -5.39 32.12
C GLY A 325 7.45 -5.91 32.06
N GLN A 326 6.61 -5.30 31.22
CA GLN A 326 5.43 -6.00 30.71
C GLN A 326 5.92 -7.17 29.84
N SER A 327 5.41 -8.38 30.05
CA SER A 327 5.74 -9.49 29.14
C SER A 327 4.64 -10.53 28.92
N ARG A 328 4.38 -10.81 27.64
CA ARG A 328 3.62 -11.92 27.04
C ARG A 328 4.57 -13.03 26.53
N ASN A 329 5.73 -13.18 27.14
CA ASN A 329 6.74 -14.17 26.79
C ASN A 329 7.09 -15.02 28.02
N MET A 330 6.20 -15.95 28.36
CA MET A 330 6.29 -16.78 29.57
C MET A 330 7.25 -17.96 29.39
N THR A 331 7.99 -18.29 30.44
CA THR A 331 8.98 -19.39 30.46
C THR A 331 8.53 -20.59 31.28
N ALA A 332 7.56 -20.42 32.17
CA ALA A 332 7.05 -21.46 33.04
C ALA A 332 5.52 -21.49 33.05
N GLY A 333 4.96 -22.55 33.62
CA GLY A 333 3.57 -22.65 33.97
C GLY A 333 3.35 -23.61 35.14
N SER A 334 2.15 -23.56 35.69
CA SER A 334 1.71 -24.38 36.81
C SER A 334 0.23 -24.72 36.71
N ALA A 335 -0.15 -25.83 37.32
CA ALA A 335 -1.53 -26.27 37.41
C ALA A 335 -1.79 -27.01 38.74
N THR A 336 -3.01 -26.88 39.27
CA THR A 336 -3.51 -27.71 40.37
C THR A 336 -4.45 -28.73 39.77
N VAL A 337 -4.13 -30.02 39.92
CA VAL A 337 -4.88 -31.12 39.30
C VAL A 337 -5.34 -32.16 40.32
N SER A 338 -6.36 -32.94 39.95
CA SER A 338 -6.76 -34.15 40.66
C SER A 338 -6.60 -35.34 39.71
N VAL A 339 -5.94 -36.40 40.16
CA VAL A 339 -5.51 -37.54 39.32
C VAL A 339 -5.80 -38.88 39.99
N VAL A 340 -6.06 -39.91 39.19
CA VAL A 340 -6.19 -41.29 39.68
C VAL A 340 -4.88 -42.04 39.44
N THR A 341 -4.43 -42.80 40.43
CA THR A 341 -3.20 -43.62 40.36
C THR A 341 -3.46 -44.98 39.71
N ALA A 342 -2.36 -45.70 39.38
CA ALA A 342 -2.41 -47.10 38.96
C ALA A 342 -2.98 -48.06 40.03
N SER A 343 -3.03 -47.65 41.31
CA SER A 343 -3.71 -48.38 42.39
C SER A 343 -5.18 -47.99 42.57
N GLY A 344 -5.72 -47.09 41.73
CA GLY A 344 -7.11 -46.62 41.79
C GLY A 344 -7.37 -45.53 42.84
N ALA A 345 -6.34 -45.03 43.52
CA ALA A 345 -6.48 -43.95 44.50
C ALA A 345 -6.65 -42.60 43.78
N LEU A 346 -7.63 -41.79 44.22
CA LEU A 346 -7.75 -40.39 43.82
C LEU A 346 -6.81 -39.54 44.67
N LEU A 347 -5.93 -38.77 44.02
CA LEU A 347 -5.09 -37.76 44.64
C LEU A 347 -5.60 -36.39 44.19
N GLU A 348 -6.12 -35.61 45.13
CA GLU A 348 -6.65 -34.26 44.88
C GLU A 348 -5.59 -33.18 45.13
N ASN A 349 -5.79 -32.02 44.50
CA ASN A 349 -4.97 -30.81 44.71
C ASN A 349 -3.46 -30.98 44.50
N VAL A 350 -3.06 -31.90 43.61
CA VAL A 350 -1.67 -32.12 43.20
C VAL A 350 -1.20 -30.91 42.40
N ASN A 351 -0.21 -30.19 42.91
CA ASN A 351 0.38 -29.03 42.23
C ASN A 351 1.54 -29.47 41.33
N VAL A 352 1.48 -29.10 40.05
CA VAL A 352 2.49 -29.42 39.04
C VAL A 352 3.07 -28.15 38.42
N THR A 353 4.34 -28.21 38.04
CA THR A 353 5.07 -27.12 37.36
C THR A 353 5.78 -27.63 36.12
N PHE A 354 5.90 -26.78 35.11
CA PHE A 354 6.49 -27.10 33.81
C PHE A 354 7.14 -25.88 33.16
N ALA A 355 8.09 -26.09 32.26
CA ALA A 355 8.62 -25.05 31.37
C ALA A 355 7.74 -24.93 30.12
N THR A 356 7.64 -23.74 29.51
CA THR A 356 6.78 -23.57 28.31
C THR A 356 7.28 -24.35 27.09
N SER A 357 8.57 -24.68 27.00
CA SER A 357 9.13 -25.62 26.00
C SER A 357 8.64 -27.06 26.16
N GLU A 358 8.07 -27.43 27.31
CA GLU A 358 7.42 -28.74 27.48
C GLU A 358 6.07 -28.80 26.74
N LEU A 359 5.43 -27.65 26.46
CA LEU A 359 4.24 -27.59 25.61
C LEU A 359 4.55 -28.07 24.18
N GLU A 360 5.75 -27.77 23.66
CA GLU A 360 6.23 -28.28 22.37
C GLU A 360 6.67 -29.75 22.49
N THR A 361 7.42 -30.09 23.55
CA THR A 361 7.94 -31.45 23.79
C THR A 361 6.83 -32.51 23.86
N TYR A 362 5.76 -32.21 24.59
CA TYR A 362 4.59 -33.09 24.70
C TYR A 362 3.59 -32.92 23.53
N ARG A 363 3.91 -32.08 22.54
CA ARG A 363 3.06 -31.76 21.37
C ARG A 363 1.69 -31.19 21.73
N ALA A 364 1.63 -30.43 22.82
CA ALA A 364 0.48 -29.61 23.15
C ALA A 364 0.35 -28.43 22.18
N ALA A 365 1.48 -27.78 21.90
CA ALA A 365 1.70 -26.88 20.78
C ALA A 365 2.43 -27.63 19.65
N ILE A 366 2.11 -27.34 18.39
CA ILE A 366 2.70 -28.00 17.23
C ILE A 366 3.22 -27.05 16.15
N ASP A 367 2.93 -25.74 16.21
CA ASP A 367 3.41 -24.80 15.19
C ASP A 367 4.80 -24.24 15.49
N SER A 368 5.84 -25.00 15.12
CA SER A 368 7.26 -24.66 15.32
C SER A 368 7.78 -23.42 14.56
N SER A 369 6.90 -22.66 13.89
CA SER A 369 7.24 -21.35 13.32
C SER A 369 6.92 -20.17 14.25
N LEU A 370 6.15 -20.42 15.31
CA LEU A 370 5.83 -19.49 16.38
C LEU A 370 6.93 -19.57 17.47
N ARG A 371 6.95 -18.61 18.42
CA ARG A 371 8.15 -18.40 19.28
C ARG A 371 7.89 -18.01 20.74
N ILE A 372 6.70 -17.55 21.10
CA ILE A 372 6.39 -17.14 22.47
C ILE A 372 5.07 -17.74 22.95
N PHE A 373 5.01 -18.00 24.25
CA PHE A 373 3.83 -18.48 24.95
C PHE A 373 3.36 -17.44 25.95
N TRP A 374 2.06 -17.18 25.97
CA TRP A 374 1.37 -16.54 27.09
C TRP A 374 -0.04 -17.14 27.22
N GLY A 375 -0.84 -16.62 28.13
CA GLY A 375 -2.23 -17.06 28.27
C GLY A 375 -3.01 -16.23 29.26
N GLU A 376 -4.31 -16.49 29.31
CA GLU A 376 -5.26 -15.84 30.21
C GLU A 376 -6.46 -16.76 30.51
N PRO A 377 -7.13 -16.62 31.66
CA PRO A 377 -8.38 -17.31 31.91
C PRO A 377 -9.49 -16.79 30.98
N ALA A 378 -10.41 -17.66 30.59
CA ALA A 378 -11.65 -17.26 29.94
C ALA A 378 -12.47 -16.35 30.88
N ALA A 379 -13.21 -15.39 30.32
CA ALA A 379 -13.95 -14.38 31.10
C ALA A 379 -15.01 -14.95 32.07
N ASN A 380 -15.43 -16.21 31.87
CA ASN A 380 -16.34 -16.96 32.73
C ASN A 380 -15.63 -17.94 33.71
N GLY A 381 -14.29 -17.99 33.70
CA GLY A 381 -13.48 -18.89 34.51
C GLY A 381 -13.48 -20.38 34.09
N SER A 382 -14.24 -20.79 33.07
CA SER A 382 -14.43 -22.22 32.75
C SER A 382 -13.24 -22.88 32.03
N SER A 383 -12.24 -22.08 31.63
CA SER A 383 -11.08 -22.54 30.87
C SER A 383 -9.91 -21.57 31.01
N TYR A 384 -8.70 -22.04 30.71
CA TYR A 384 -7.52 -21.21 30.47
C TYR A 384 -7.10 -21.33 29.01
N TYR A 385 -6.79 -20.20 28.37
CA TYR A 385 -6.28 -20.17 26.99
C TYR A 385 -4.77 -20.00 27.00
N ILE A 386 -4.06 -20.88 26.31
CA ILE A 386 -2.64 -20.73 25.98
C ILE A 386 -2.56 -20.21 24.55
N TYR A 387 -1.88 -19.08 24.36
CA TYR A 387 -1.54 -18.51 23.07
C TYR A 387 -0.09 -18.81 22.73
N HIS A 388 0.12 -19.62 21.68
CA HIS A 388 1.41 -19.78 21.03
C HIS A 388 1.43 -18.86 19.80
N VAL A 389 2.34 -17.88 19.77
CA VAL A 389 2.29 -16.72 18.86
C VAL A 389 3.70 -16.21 18.49
N ARG A 390 3.76 -15.08 17.76
CA ARG A 390 4.95 -14.42 17.16
C ARG A 390 5.53 -15.18 15.97
N TYR A 391 5.28 -14.68 14.77
CA TYR A 391 5.88 -15.18 13.53
C TYR A 391 6.97 -14.22 13.02
N GLY A 392 8.23 -14.64 13.15
CA GLY A 392 9.42 -13.79 12.98
C GLY A 392 10.15 -13.55 14.31
N HIS A 393 11.05 -12.57 14.39
CA HIS A 393 11.78 -12.27 15.64
C HIS A 393 11.01 -11.33 16.59
N GLY A 394 10.04 -10.56 16.08
CA GLY A 394 9.20 -9.66 16.89
C GLY A 394 9.92 -8.41 17.44
N VAL A 395 11.00 -7.97 16.79
CA VAL A 395 11.75 -6.75 17.15
C VAL A 395 11.33 -5.64 16.19
N GLY A 396 10.97 -4.48 16.73
CA GLY A 396 10.46 -3.34 15.95
C GLY A 396 9.08 -3.60 15.33
N LEU A 397 8.89 -3.14 14.09
CA LEU A 397 7.58 -3.10 13.43
C LEU A 397 7.00 -4.49 13.17
N SER A 398 5.79 -4.74 13.69
CA SER A 398 4.96 -5.84 13.22
C SER A 398 4.24 -5.43 11.94
N GLN A 399 4.39 -6.20 10.86
CA GLN A 399 3.68 -5.97 9.60
C GLN A 399 2.17 -6.17 9.77
N ARG A 400 1.75 -7.13 10.61
CA ARG A 400 0.33 -7.36 10.96
C ARG A 400 -0.21 -6.30 11.92
N GLY A 401 0.56 -5.90 12.92
CA GLY A 401 0.15 -4.83 13.83
C GLY A 401 0.07 -3.48 13.10
N ALA A 402 1.01 -3.15 12.22
CA ALA A 402 0.96 -1.98 11.34
C ALA A 402 -0.24 -2.02 10.38
N GLN A 403 -0.54 -3.18 9.77
CA GLN A 403 -1.74 -3.38 8.94
C GLN A 403 -3.02 -3.05 9.73
N GLN A 404 -3.13 -3.56 10.97
CA GLN A 404 -4.29 -3.39 11.82
C GLN A 404 -4.42 -1.95 12.33
N ALA A 405 -3.33 -1.36 12.83
CA ALA A 405 -3.26 0.04 13.25
C ALA A 405 -3.68 1.01 12.12
N ALA A 406 -3.18 0.79 10.89
CA ALA A 406 -3.58 1.60 9.74
C ALA A 406 -5.04 1.38 9.34
N SER A 407 -5.59 0.17 9.50
CA SER A 407 -7.04 -0.07 9.29
C SER A 407 -7.92 0.54 10.38
N GLU A 408 -7.35 0.80 11.57
CA GLU A 408 -7.96 1.54 12.68
C GLU A 408 -7.70 3.07 12.59
N GLY A 409 -7.12 3.54 11.48
CA GLY A 409 -6.95 4.96 11.16
C GLY A 409 -5.65 5.61 11.63
N LEU A 410 -4.68 4.85 12.17
CA LEU A 410 -3.38 5.41 12.54
C LEU A 410 -2.54 5.75 11.30
N SER A 411 -1.96 6.94 11.31
CA SER A 411 -0.98 7.37 10.30
C SER A 411 0.32 6.59 10.40
N TYR A 412 1.09 6.57 9.30
CA TYR A 412 2.40 5.91 9.25
C TYR A 412 3.36 6.43 10.33
N ARG A 413 3.25 7.71 10.71
CA ARG A 413 4.08 8.33 11.76
C ARG A 413 3.70 7.85 13.16
N GLN A 414 2.42 7.66 13.46
CA GLN A 414 1.96 7.05 14.71
C GLN A 414 2.37 5.57 14.79
N ILE A 415 2.29 4.85 13.67
CA ILE A 415 2.75 3.45 13.57
C ILE A 415 4.26 3.35 13.83
N LEU A 416 5.07 4.20 13.19
CA LEU A 416 6.51 4.23 13.41
C LEU A 416 6.88 4.64 14.85
N SER A 417 6.18 5.64 15.42
CA SER A 417 6.37 6.04 16.82
C SER A 417 6.03 4.92 17.80
N PHE A 418 4.98 4.13 17.55
CA PHE A 418 4.63 2.98 18.39
C PHE A 418 5.69 1.87 18.38
N TYR A 419 6.30 1.59 17.22
CA TYR A 419 7.28 0.51 17.05
C TYR A 419 8.74 0.91 17.30
N TYR A 420 9.06 2.19 17.16
CA TYR A 420 10.38 2.76 17.37
C TYR A 420 10.30 4.02 18.28
N PRO A 421 9.77 3.90 19.52
CA PRO A 421 9.41 5.04 20.37
C PRO A 421 10.60 5.88 20.87
N GLY A 422 11.83 5.38 20.73
CA GLY A 422 13.05 6.14 21.03
C GLY A 422 13.64 6.85 19.80
N ALA A 423 12.91 6.96 18.69
CA ALA A 423 13.41 7.45 17.41
C ALA A 423 12.59 8.64 16.89
N SER A 424 13.27 9.52 16.15
CA SER A 424 12.69 10.72 15.54
C SER A 424 12.80 10.66 14.02
N LEU A 425 11.79 11.17 13.32
CA LEU A 425 11.84 11.36 11.87
C LEU A 425 12.85 12.47 11.52
N ALA A 426 13.66 12.21 10.51
CA ALA A 426 14.61 13.14 9.90
C ALA A 426 14.52 13.04 8.37
N SER A 427 15.14 13.98 7.66
CA SER A 427 15.19 13.98 6.20
C SER A 427 16.59 13.63 5.69
N ILE A 428 16.66 12.86 4.60
CA ILE A 428 17.84 12.66 3.76
C ILE A 428 17.63 13.29 2.39
N SER A 429 18.72 13.69 1.73
CA SER A 429 18.68 14.03 0.31
C SER A 429 18.78 12.74 -0.52
N VAL A 430 17.85 12.55 -1.45
CA VAL A 430 17.86 11.49 -2.45
C VAL A 430 17.74 12.17 -3.82
N GLU A 431 18.78 12.06 -4.64
CA GLU A 431 18.83 12.72 -5.94
C GLU A 431 18.03 11.92 -6.98
N ASN A 432 17.44 12.62 -7.96
CA ASN A 432 16.79 11.97 -9.08
C ASN A 432 17.85 11.23 -9.94
N PRO A 433 17.64 9.95 -10.29
CA PRO A 433 18.63 9.18 -11.04
C PRO A 433 18.73 9.69 -12.48
N THR A 434 19.92 10.14 -12.88
CA THR A 434 20.23 10.61 -14.23
C THR A 434 20.48 9.46 -15.21
N ASP A 435 20.14 9.65 -16.47
CA ASP A 435 20.42 8.67 -17.53
C ASP A 435 21.95 8.55 -17.77
N PRO A 436 22.54 7.34 -17.76
CA PRO A 436 23.98 7.17 -17.99
C PRO A 436 24.36 7.38 -19.46
N VAL A 437 25.48 8.05 -19.69
CA VAL A 437 26.01 8.35 -21.03
C VAL A 437 26.73 7.12 -21.61
N ASN A 438 26.40 6.74 -22.85
CA ASN A 438 27.15 5.73 -23.59
C ASN A 438 28.32 6.38 -24.33
N ALA A 439 29.56 6.06 -23.93
CA ALA A 439 30.77 6.59 -24.56
C ALA A 439 31.09 5.98 -25.95
N GLY A 440 30.45 4.87 -26.34
CA GLY A 440 30.71 4.20 -27.63
C GLY A 440 29.94 4.75 -28.83
N THR A 441 28.93 5.61 -28.62
CA THR A 441 28.11 6.16 -29.71
C THR A 441 28.73 7.43 -30.30
N THR A 442 29.55 7.28 -31.34
CA THR A 442 30.07 8.37 -32.16
C THR A 442 29.00 8.96 -33.10
N ASN A 443 27.91 9.50 -32.54
CA ASN A 443 27.15 10.60 -33.16
C ASN A 443 26.13 11.24 -32.19
N SER A 444 26.24 12.57 -32.04
CA SER A 444 25.20 13.55 -31.70
C SER A 444 24.00 13.13 -30.83
N GLN A 445 23.99 13.58 -29.57
CA GLN A 445 22.73 14.09 -28.99
C GLN A 445 22.25 15.31 -29.81
N PRO A 446 20.94 15.52 -29.98
CA PRO A 446 20.40 16.76 -30.53
C PRO A 446 20.76 17.96 -29.62
N GLY A 447 21.59 18.88 -30.13
CA GLY A 447 21.93 20.14 -29.46
C GLY A 447 23.42 20.34 -29.14
N ALA A 448 24.25 19.28 -29.13
CA ALA A 448 25.66 19.41 -28.80
C ALA A 448 26.48 20.08 -29.93
N VAL A 449 27.25 21.12 -29.60
CA VAL A 449 28.14 21.84 -30.53
C VAL A 449 29.58 21.34 -30.35
N VAL A 450 30.26 21.02 -31.45
CA VAL A 450 31.66 20.57 -31.40
C VAL A 450 32.60 21.76 -31.26
N ALA A 451 33.52 21.68 -30.31
CA ALA A 451 34.51 22.71 -30.01
C ALA A 451 35.89 22.09 -29.76
N LYS A 452 36.95 22.91 -29.84
CA LYS A 452 38.33 22.56 -29.46
C LYS A 452 38.80 23.36 -28.26
N THR A 453 39.69 22.78 -27.47
CA THR A 453 40.35 23.49 -26.36
C THR A 453 41.50 24.36 -26.86
N THR A 454 41.55 25.64 -26.47
CA THR A 454 42.64 26.57 -26.87
C THR A 454 43.87 26.52 -25.96
N GLY A 455 43.73 25.88 -24.79
CA GLY A 455 44.77 25.63 -23.79
C GLY A 455 44.47 24.37 -22.98
N ASN A 456 45.41 23.95 -22.12
CA ASN A 456 45.14 22.89 -21.14
C ASN A 456 44.12 23.44 -20.12
N VAL A 457 42.94 22.82 -20.03
CA VAL A 457 41.80 23.36 -19.27
C VAL A 457 41.19 22.30 -18.37
N ARG A 458 40.82 22.72 -17.15
CA ARG A 458 40.28 21.86 -16.11
C ARG A 458 38.78 21.64 -16.33
N LEU A 459 38.36 20.39 -16.45
CA LEU A 459 36.96 19.97 -16.40
C LEU A 459 36.54 19.83 -14.93
N ARG A 460 35.42 20.45 -14.53
CA ARG A 460 35.00 20.55 -13.12
C ARG A 460 33.59 20.05 -12.88
N ALA A 461 33.28 19.71 -11.64
CA ALA A 461 31.95 19.27 -11.21
C ALA A 461 30.84 20.36 -11.30
N GLY A 462 31.21 21.63 -11.48
CA GLY A 462 30.26 22.75 -11.57
C GLY A 462 30.87 24.00 -12.22
N ALA A 463 30.02 24.96 -12.60
CA ALA A 463 30.38 26.20 -13.32
C ALA A 463 31.15 27.22 -12.45
N GLY A 464 32.39 26.89 -12.05
CA GLY A 464 33.23 27.77 -11.25
C GLY A 464 34.57 27.16 -10.85
N THR A 465 35.55 28.00 -10.51
CA THR A 465 36.89 27.56 -10.07
C THR A 465 36.91 26.89 -8.70
N SER A 466 35.83 27.03 -7.91
CA SER A 466 35.63 26.43 -6.58
C SER A 466 35.16 24.98 -6.60
N PHE A 467 34.63 24.48 -7.73
CA PHE A 467 34.19 23.09 -7.85
C PHE A 467 35.37 22.15 -8.10
N GLU A 468 35.25 20.90 -7.64
CA GLU A 468 36.31 19.89 -7.79
C GLU A 468 36.71 19.66 -9.25
N GLU A 469 37.98 19.34 -9.46
CA GLU A 469 38.56 19.04 -10.78
C GLU A 469 38.43 17.55 -11.09
N ILE A 470 37.68 17.24 -12.14
CA ILE A 470 37.45 15.87 -12.62
C ILE A 470 38.69 15.39 -13.41
N THR A 471 39.20 16.24 -14.29
CA THR A 471 40.41 15.99 -15.09
C THR A 471 40.90 17.29 -15.75
N THR A 472 42.12 17.30 -16.29
CA THR A 472 42.61 18.36 -17.19
C THR A 472 42.55 17.86 -18.64
N ILE A 473 41.80 18.57 -19.47
CA ILE A 473 41.70 18.37 -20.92
C ILE A 473 42.92 19.05 -21.59
N PRO A 474 43.70 18.35 -22.43
CA PRO A 474 44.85 18.95 -23.11
C PRO A 474 44.43 19.93 -24.21
N LYS A 475 45.32 20.87 -24.56
CA LYS A 475 45.12 21.82 -25.68
C LYS A 475 44.93 21.10 -27.02
N GLY A 476 43.97 21.58 -27.82
CA GLY A 476 43.65 21.10 -29.17
C GLY A 476 42.68 19.92 -29.22
N ALA A 477 42.30 19.38 -28.05
CA ALA A 477 41.35 18.30 -27.90
C ALA A 477 39.95 18.72 -28.37
N ASP A 478 39.27 17.80 -29.05
CA ASP A 478 37.85 17.92 -29.37
C ASP A 478 36.99 17.66 -28.14
N ILE A 479 36.00 18.52 -27.93
CA ILE A 479 34.99 18.43 -26.87
C ILE A 479 33.60 18.68 -27.45
N TYR A 480 32.58 18.11 -26.83
CA TYR A 480 31.18 18.34 -27.18
C TYR A 480 30.55 19.23 -26.11
N VAL A 481 30.10 20.42 -26.49
CA VAL A 481 29.47 21.40 -25.60
C VAL A 481 27.95 21.31 -25.71
N TYR A 482 27.27 21.08 -24.58
CA TYR A 482 25.82 20.93 -24.51
C TYR A 482 25.12 22.27 -24.24
N ASP A 483 25.62 23.01 -23.26
CA ASP A 483 25.03 24.27 -22.81
C ASP A 483 26.10 25.22 -22.25
N ARG A 484 25.69 26.43 -21.87
CA ARG A 484 26.56 27.57 -21.52
C ARG A 484 25.94 28.39 -20.39
N GLU A 485 26.66 28.56 -19.28
CA GLU A 485 26.24 29.40 -18.16
C GLU A 485 27.43 30.18 -17.57
N ASN A 486 27.27 31.49 -17.33
CA ASN A 486 28.21 32.34 -16.59
C ASN A 486 29.70 32.27 -17.03
N GLY A 487 29.97 32.02 -18.31
CA GLY A 487 31.32 31.88 -18.86
C GLY A 487 31.94 30.48 -18.72
N TRP A 488 31.12 29.48 -18.43
CA TRP A 488 31.45 28.06 -18.43
C TRP A 488 30.55 27.32 -19.42
N ALA A 489 31.16 26.47 -20.25
CA ALA A 489 30.47 25.52 -21.10
C ALA A 489 30.33 24.19 -20.34
N HIS A 490 29.15 23.60 -20.35
CA HIS A 490 28.96 22.21 -19.93
C HIS A 490 29.31 21.30 -21.10
N ALA A 491 30.28 20.40 -20.91
CA ALA A 491 30.90 19.67 -21.99
C ALA A 491 31.37 18.26 -21.61
N SER A 492 31.61 17.42 -22.62
CA SER A 492 32.26 16.10 -22.45
C SER A 492 33.59 15.98 -23.18
N TYR A 493 34.49 15.21 -22.58
CA TYR A 493 35.79 14.82 -23.12
C TYR A 493 36.09 13.36 -22.75
N GLY A 494 36.17 12.48 -23.76
CA GLY A 494 36.25 11.04 -23.54
C GLY A 494 35.04 10.52 -22.77
N SER A 495 35.29 9.82 -21.65
CA SER A 495 34.26 9.34 -20.72
C SER A 495 33.86 10.34 -19.63
N TYR A 496 34.40 11.55 -19.62
CA TYR A 496 34.16 12.55 -18.58
C TYR A 496 33.18 13.64 -19.05
N THR A 497 32.27 14.05 -18.16
CA THR A 497 31.31 15.16 -18.32
C THR A 497 31.50 16.18 -17.21
N GLY A 498 31.39 17.46 -17.51
CA GLY A 498 31.48 18.54 -16.51
C GLY A 498 31.60 19.92 -17.14
N TYR A 499 32.03 20.90 -16.36
CA TYR A 499 32.11 22.30 -16.78
C TYR A 499 33.54 22.70 -17.12
N VAL A 500 33.69 23.37 -18.26
CA VAL A 500 34.96 23.87 -18.80
C VAL A 500 34.84 25.37 -19.06
N SER A 501 35.83 26.17 -18.67
CA SER A 501 35.73 27.63 -18.82
C SER A 501 35.82 28.03 -20.30
N GLU A 502 34.83 28.80 -20.79
CA GLU A 502 34.68 29.19 -22.20
C GLU A 502 35.88 29.96 -22.75
N LYS A 503 36.63 30.64 -21.87
CA LYS A 503 37.90 31.30 -22.19
C LYS A 503 38.90 30.36 -22.92
N TYR A 504 38.75 29.05 -22.74
CA TYR A 504 39.60 28.03 -23.32
C TYR A 504 38.88 27.15 -24.37
N VAL A 505 37.76 27.60 -24.93
CA VAL A 505 36.91 26.85 -25.87
C VAL A 505 36.75 27.63 -27.19
N ASP A 506 36.98 26.95 -28.31
CA ASP A 506 36.86 27.48 -29.68
C ASP A 506 35.87 26.63 -30.50
N TYR A 507 34.80 27.24 -31.00
CA TYR A 507 33.63 26.52 -31.51
C TYR A 507 33.71 26.30 -33.02
N ILE A 508 33.91 25.05 -33.46
CA ILE A 508 34.26 24.68 -34.85
C ILE A 508 33.19 25.11 -35.86
N SER A 509 31.91 25.07 -35.47
CA SER A 509 30.75 25.44 -36.30
C SER A 509 30.05 26.75 -35.88
N GLY A 510 30.60 27.46 -34.89
CA GLY A 510 29.99 28.65 -34.30
C GLY A 510 28.81 28.36 -33.36
N TYR A 511 28.75 29.08 -32.24
CA TYR A 511 27.60 29.08 -31.34
C TYR A 511 26.71 30.29 -31.67
N PRO A 512 25.37 30.15 -31.78
CA PRO A 512 24.49 31.29 -32.08
C PRO A 512 24.67 32.39 -31.02
N THR A 513 24.98 33.61 -31.47
CA THR A 513 25.46 34.69 -30.60
C THR A 513 24.31 35.56 -30.10
N ALA A 514 24.02 35.51 -28.81
CA ALA A 514 23.11 36.46 -28.17
C ALA A 514 23.83 37.81 -27.95
N THR A 515 23.35 38.87 -28.63
CA THR A 515 23.83 40.25 -28.43
C THR A 515 22.97 40.96 -27.36
N PRO A 516 23.54 41.74 -26.41
CA PRO A 516 22.81 42.19 -25.22
C PRO A 516 22.11 43.57 -25.35
N THR A 517 21.38 43.95 -24.29
CA THR A 517 20.93 45.33 -23.92
C THR A 517 19.59 45.80 -24.54
N PRO A 518 18.72 46.62 -23.88
CA PRO A 518 18.58 46.99 -22.45
C PRO A 518 17.16 46.73 -21.84
N THR A 519 17.04 47.00 -20.54
CA THR A 519 15.80 47.40 -19.81
C THR A 519 16.04 48.78 -19.15
N PRO A 520 15.02 49.58 -18.71
CA PRO A 520 13.62 49.21 -18.45
C PRO A 520 12.50 50.19 -18.93
N ASN A 521 11.26 49.65 -19.05
CA ASN A 521 9.95 50.12 -18.53
C ASN A 521 9.61 51.65 -18.50
N PRO A 522 8.38 52.07 -18.91
CA PRO A 522 7.26 51.98 -17.96
C PRO A 522 5.85 51.65 -18.52
N SER A 523 5.12 50.83 -17.74
CA SER A 523 3.69 50.99 -17.37
C SER A 523 2.57 50.63 -18.38
N ALA A 524 2.11 49.38 -18.30
CA ALA A 524 0.68 49.06 -18.06
C ALA A 524 0.57 47.67 -17.40
N THR A 525 0.08 47.58 -16.16
CA THR A 525 0.28 46.39 -15.29
C THR A 525 -1.00 45.60 -15.02
N PRO A 526 -1.09 44.31 -15.44
CA PRO A 526 -2.04 43.33 -14.90
C PRO A 526 -1.63 42.85 -13.49
N ALA A 527 -2.59 42.27 -12.74
CA ALA A 527 -2.38 41.86 -11.33
C ALA A 527 -1.31 40.74 -11.17
N PRO A 528 -0.58 40.71 -10.03
CA PRO A 528 0.60 39.84 -9.87
C PRO A 528 0.25 38.37 -9.62
N THR A 529 1.05 37.48 -10.21
CA THR A 529 1.18 36.07 -9.80
C THR A 529 2.34 35.96 -8.81
N ALA A 530 2.14 35.25 -7.70
CA ALA A 530 3.11 35.21 -6.59
C ALA A 530 4.35 34.37 -6.90
N ALA A 531 5.48 34.75 -6.30
CA ALA A 531 6.74 34.02 -6.40
C ALA A 531 6.80 32.77 -5.48
N PRO A 532 7.63 31.76 -5.80
CA PRO A 532 7.87 30.63 -4.91
C PRO A 532 8.38 31.09 -3.53
N GLY A 533 7.84 30.50 -2.46
CA GLY A 533 8.24 30.80 -1.08
C GLY A 533 7.50 31.95 -0.40
N VAL A 534 6.58 32.65 -1.08
CA VAL A 534 5.57 33.48 -0.38
C VAL A 534 4.70 32.54 0.48
N ILE A 535 4.44 32.93 1.73
CA ILE A 535 3.59 32.19 2.68
C ILE A 535 2.29 32.95 3.05
N ALA A 536 2.23 34.27 2.86
CA ALA A 536 1.03 35.08 3.07
C ALA A 536 1.10 36.39 2.25
N PHE A 537 -0.05 37.01 2.01
CA PHE A 537 -0.17 38.35 1.43
C PHE A 537 -0.69 39.31 2.49
N GLY A 538 -0.01 40.43 2.70
CA GLY A 538 -0.40 41.46 3.67
C GLY A 538 -0.61 42.84 3.06
N VAL A 539 -1.25 43.73 3.82
CA VAL A 539 -1.24 45.17 3.57
C VAL A 539 -0.86 45.93 4.84
N VAL A 540 -0.11 47.01 4.70
CA VAL A 540 0.30 47.86 5.82
C VAL A 540 -0.91 48.63 6.39
N THR A 541 -1.09 48.63 7.71
CA THR A 541 -2.22 49.28 8.41
C THR A 541 -1.87 50.65 8.99
N GLY A 542 -0.58 50.95 9.22
CA GLY A 542 -0.09 52.27 9.61
C GLY A 542 0.21 53.18 8.42
N GLN A 543 0.49 54.47 8.69
CA GLN A 543 1.09 55.39 7.71
C GLN A 543 2.57 55.60 8.06
N GLY A 544 3.45 55.67 7.05
CA GLY A 544 4.88 55.93 7.24
C GLY A 544 5.64 54.87 8.06
N VAL A 545 5.22 53.60 8.02
CA VAL A 545 5.78 52.49 8.80
C VAL A 545 7.18 52.12 8.28
N ASN A 546 8.17 52.11 9.17
CA ASN A 546 9.57 51.85 8.81
C ASN A 546 9.77 50.39 8.35
N PHE A 547 10.23 50.21 7.11
CA PHE A 547 10.67 48.94 6.53
C PHE A 547 12.19 48.86 6.60
N ARG A 548 12.76 47.76 7.12
CA ARG A 548 14.13 47.71 7.65
C ARG A 548 14.97 46.55 7.10
N THR A 549 16.28 46.64 7.27
CA THR A 549 17.24 45.57 6.92
C THR A 549 17.20 44.34 7.83
N GLY A 550 16.48 44.38 8.95
CA GLY A 550 16.36 43.27 9.90
C GLY A 550 15.23 43.44 10.92
N PRO A 551 14.90 42.38 11.69
CA PRO A 551 13.68 42.28 12.52
C PRO A 551 13.78 43.03 13.87
N SER A 552 14.19 44.31 13.87
CA SER A 552 14.12 45.16 15.06
C SER A 552 14.15 46.65 14.73
N THR A 553 13.78 47.50 15.69
CA THR A 553 13.89 48.97 15.58
C THR A 553 15.33 49.48 15.49
N GLY A 554 16.33 48.65 15.81
CA GLY A 554 17.76 48.99 15.71
C GLY A 554 18.35 48.84 14.30
N TYR A 555 17.70 48.09 13.40
CA TYR A 555 18.16 47.94 12.01
C TYR A 555 17.83 49.17 11.17
N SER A 556 18.71 49.55 10.26
CA SER A 556 18.52 50.68 9.33
C SER A 556 17.20 50.57 8.56
N SER A 557 16.50 51.70 8.41
CA SER A 557 15.30 51.77 7.56
C SER A 557 15.71 51.81 6.09
N LEU A 558 15.25 50.84 5.32
CA LEU A 558 15.32 50.83 3.85
C LEU A 558 14.41 51.90 3.26
N THR A 559 13.17 52.00 3.78
CA THR A 559 12.18 52.99 3.38
C THR A 559 11.06 53.09 4.44
N LYS A 560 9.99 53.84 4.14
CA LYS A 560 8.73 53.87 4.88
C LYS A 560 7.57 53.47 3.97
N LEU A 561 6.69 52.62 4.46
CA LEU A 561 5.52 52.12 3.73
C LEU A 561 4.23 52.76 4.28
N ASN A 562 3.26 52.98 3.42
CA ASN A 562 2.02 53.68 3.75
C ASN A 562 0.84 52.72 3.84
N ARG A 563 -0.28 53.19 4.39
CA ARG A 563 -1.48 52.37 4.57
C ARG A 563 -1.93 51.83 3.22
N ASN A 564 -2.31 50.55 3.21
CA ASN A 564 -2.69 49.76 2.04
C ASN A 564 -1.54 49.43 1.07
N THR A 565 -0.27 49.71 1.39
CA THR A 565 0.87 49.13 0.63
C THR A 565 0.87 47.60 0.79
N SER A 566 0.80 46.87 -0.32
CA SER A 566 0.83 45.40 -0.36
C SER A 566 2.20 44.82 -0.05
N LEU A 567 2.20 43.61 0.52
CA LEU A 567 3.36 42.87 0.98
C LEU A 567 3.25 41.39 0.61
N ASP A 568 4.26 40.87 -0.07
CA ASP A 568 4.51 39.43 -0.17
C ASP A 568 5.29 39.00 1.08
N ILE A 569 4.71 38.17 1.95
CA ILE A 569 5.33 37.76 3.22
C ILE A 569 5.95 36.38 3.05
N TYR A 570 7.23 36.23 3.43
CA TYR A 570 8.03 35.01 3.33
C TYR A 570 8.32 34.35 4.70
N GLY A 571 8.01 35.03 5.80
CA GLY A 571 8.28 34.53 7.15
C GLY A 571 7.94 35.55 8.25
N GLN A 572 7.94 35.10 9.50
CA GLN A 572 7.79 35.96 10.68
C GLN A 572 8.85 35.59 11.73
N GLU A 573 9.48 36.59 12.33
CA GLU A 573 10.54 36.44 13.31
C GLU A 573 10.44 37.57 14.35
N SER A 574 10.48 37.24 15.65
CA SER A 574 10.57 38.22 16.75
C SER A 574 9.59 39.40 16.70
N GLY A 575 8.37 39.18 16.17
CA GLY A 575 7.34 40.23 16.02
C GLY A 575 7.45 41.08 14.74
N TRP A 576 8.28 40.68 13.77
CA TRP A 576 8.42 41.31 12.46
C TRP A 576 8.14 40.29 11.35
N TYR A 577 7.46 40.73 10.29
CA TYR A 577 7.35 39.97 9.04
C TYR A 577 8.58 40.23 8.16
N LYS A 578 9.18 39.16 7.65
CA LYS A 578 10.11 39.19 6.52
C LYS A 578 9.26 39.19 5.25
N ALA A 579 9.31 40.27 4.48
CA ALA A 579 8.41 40.52 3.36
C ALA A 579 9.12 41.23 2.21
N ALA A 580 8.47 41.34 1.06
CA ALA A 580 8.82 42.28 0.00
C ALA A 580 7.72 43.30 -0.20
N ALA A 581 8.11 44.57 -0.34
CA ALA A 581 7.25 45.66 -0.78
C ALA A 581 7.72 46.08 -2.17
N ASN A 582 6.83 46.05 -3.17
CA ASN A 582 7.15 46.32 -4.57
C ASN A 582 8.38 45.54 -5.09
N GLY A 583 8.52 44.27 -4.67
CA GLY A 583 9.64 43.40 -5.04
C GLY A 583 10.96 43.62 -4.29
N GLN A 584 11.06 44.61 -3.39
CA GLN A 584 12.24 44.83 -2.56
C GLN A 584 12.10 44.13 -1.19
N PRO A 585 12.99 43.18 -0.83
CA PRO A 585 12.90 42.42 0.42
C PRO A 585 13.36 43.22 1.64
N GLY A 586 12.77 42.94 2.80
CA GLY A 586 13.08 43.60 4.07
C GLY A 586 12.16 43.12 5.20
N TYR A 587 12.13 43.89 6.29
CA TYR A 587 11.39 43.55 7.52
C TYR A 587 10.45 44.68 7.96
N ILE A 588 9.21 44.33 8.34
CA ILE A 588 8.20 45.25 8.90
C ILE A 588 7.60 44.68 10.19
N ILE A 589 7.31 45.55 11.15
CA ILE A 589 6.71 45.15 12.44
C ILE A 589 5.28 44.63 12.24
N SER A 590 4.98 43.44 12.78
CA SER A 590 3.77 42.68 12.44
C SER A 590 2.46 43.35 12.86
N SER A 591 2.46 44.10 13.97
CA SER A 591 1.29 44.85 14.44
C SER A 591 0.83 45.97 13.51
N TYR A 592 1.63 46.33 12.51
CA TYR A 592 1.29 47.31 11.47
C TYR A 592 1.00 46.67 10.10
N VAL A 593 0.69 45.37 10.06
CA VAL A 593 0.29 44.63 8.85
C VAL A 593 -1.00 43.85 9.11
N SER A 594 -1.92 43.88 8.16
CA SER A 594 -3.12 43.03 8.12
C SER A 594 -2.94 41.99 7.03
N ILE A 595 -3.18 40.71 7.34
CA ILE A 595 -3.14 39.64 6.35
C ILE A 595 -4.41 39.71 5.50
N THR A 596 -4.23 39.62 4.18
CA THR A 596 -5.28 39.76 3.16
C THR A 596 -5.50 38.49 2.32
N GLY A 597 -4.60 37.52 2.43
CA GLY A 597 -4.74 36.21 1.83
C GLY A 597 -3.53 35.32 2.11
N TYR A 598 -3.62 34.07 1.64
CA TYR A 598 -2.55 33.08 1.67
C TYR A 598 -2.41 32.47 0.27
N PRO A 599 -1.21 32.04 -0.16
CA PRO A 599 -1.04 31.35 -1.44
C PRO A 599 -1.73 29.97 -1.42
N ALA A 600 -2.20 29.52 -2.58
CA ALA A 600 -2.91 28.25 -2.70
C ALA A 600 -1.96 27.06 -2.48
N LEU A 601 -2.36 26.12 -1.63
CA LEU A 601 -1.55 24.96 -1.26
C LEU A 601 -1.50 23.89 -2.35
N VAL A 602 -0.31 23.31 -2.52
CA VAL A 602 -0.07 22.05 -3.22
C VAL A 602 0.18 20.98 -2.14
N PRO A 603 -0.36 19.75 -2.23
CA PRO A 603 -0.07 18.67 -1.29
C PRO A 603 1.36 18.11 -1.49
N GLU A 604 2.05 17.53 -0.51
CA GLU A 604 1.78 17.29 0.93
C GLU A 604 2.78 18.12 1.81
N SER A 605 2.75 18.21 3.15
CA SER A 605 3.12 17.12 4.06
C SER A 605 2.99 17.42 5.58
N ASN A 606 2.38 16.49 6.30
CA ASN A 606 2.87 15.79 7.51
C ASN A 606 3.64 16.54 8.65
N ALA A 607 2.89 16.96 9.67
CA ALA A 607 2.91 16.45 11.07
C ALA A 607 4.12 16.63 12.04
N ASN A 608 3.78 16.58 13.35
CA ASN A 608 4.60 16.64 14.59
C ASN A 608 5.15 18.06 14.92
N ASP A 609 4.72 18.77 15.97
CA ASP A 609 4.69 18.50 17.44
C ASP A 609 6.12 18.42 18.04
N GLU A 610 6.54 19.15 19.09
CA GLU A 610 5.93 19.28 20.43
C GLU A 610 6.50 20.51 21.25
N GLN A 611 6.20 20.63 22.56
CA GLN A 611 6.47 21.80 23.42
C GLN A 611 7.16 21.46 24.77
N PRO A 612 8.29 22.11 25.12
CA PRO A 612 8.66 22.36 26.52
C PRO A 612 9.22 23.79 26.80
N ALA A 613 9.27 24.33 28.03
CA ALA A 613 8.58 24.04 29.29
C ALA A 613 8.82 25.20 30.29
N ALA A 614 8.10 25.25 31.42
CA ALA A 614 8.39 26.13 32.57
C ALA A 614 8.10 25.44 33.92
N SER A 615 8.73 25.91 35.00
CA SER A 615 8.77 25.33 36.36
C SER A 615 8.99 26.47 37.38
N PRO A 616 8.85 26.34 38.73
CA PRO A 616 8.61 25.14 39.54
C PRO A 616 7.53 25.28 40.68
N THR A 617 7.58 24.32 41.61
CA THR A 617 6.83 24.01 42.86
C THR A 617 6.50 25.17 43.84
N PRO A 618 5.52 25.00 44.77
CA PRO A 618 5.78 24.31 46.06
C PRO A 618 4.67 23.34 46.57
N ILE A 619 4.96 22.64 47.69
CA ILE A 619 4.17 21.54 48.32
C ILE A 619 3.69 21.96 49.73
N PRO A 620 2.55 21.45 50.23
CA PRO A 620 2.51 20.97 51.62
C PRO A 620 1.67 19.68 51.89
N THR A 621 2.32 18.63 52.42
CA THR A 621 1.93 17.71 53.54
C THR A 621 0.46 17.29 53.83
N GLY A 622 0.17 15.99 54.11
CA GLY A 622 -1.13 15.64 54.77
C GLY A 622 -1.66 14.19 54.99
N ILE A 623 -0.85 13.20 55.41
CA ILE A 623 -1.18 11.99 56.25
C ILE A 623 -2.65 11.42 56.37
N PHE A 624 -2.83 10.17 55.88
CA PHE A 624 -3.57 8.97 56.40
C PHE A 624 -5.04 8.92 56.94
N TRP A 625 -5.84 8.04 56.28
CA TRP A 625 -6.73 6.95 56.80
C TRP A 625 -8.02 7.19 57.64
N SER A 626 -9.19 6.76 57.12
CA SER A 626 -10.17 5.82 57.76
C SER A 626 -11.57 5.85 57.09
N VAL A 627 -12.43 4.85 57.39
CA VAL A 627 -13.81 4.68 56.86
C VAL A 627 -14.78 4.36 58.01
N PRO A 628 -16.00 4.91 58.01
CA PRO A 628 -17.18 4.09 58.33
C PRO A 628 -18.42 4.39 57.46
N THR A 629 -19.37 3.46 57.46
CA THR A 629 -20.67 3.49 56.76
C THR A 629 -21.81 4.01 57.65
N THR A 630 -22.89 4.55 57.05
CA THR A 630 -24.30 4.33 57.49
C THR A 630 -25.34 4.91 56.52
N THR A 631 -26.56 4.36 56.52
CA THR A 631 -27.74 4.80 55.74
C THR A 631 -28.67 5.67 56.59
N PRO A 632 -29.48 6.57 56.01
CA PRO A 632 -30.95 6.37 56.07
C PRO A 632 -31.75 6.96 54.86
N THR A 633 -33.08 6.84 54.93
CA THR A 633 -34.12 7.38 54.01
C THR A 633 -35.43 7.57 54.81
N PRO A 634 -36.49 8.27 54.31
CA PRO A 634 -36.59 9.38 53.35
C PRO A 634 -37.55 10.54 53.83
N GLN A 635 -37.97 11.42 52.91
CA GLN A 635 -39.06 12.45 53.00
C GLN A 635 -38.80 13.72 53.87
N ALA A 636 -39.27 14.93 53.50
CA ALA A 636 -39.92 15.40 52.24
C ALA A 636 -39.79 16.94 52.04
N THR A 637 -39.79 17.40 50.77
CA THR A 637 -40.28 18.71 50.23
C THR A 637 -39.93 20.05 50.93
N MET A 638 -39.52 21.14 50.26
CA MET A 638 -39.38 21.54 48.83
C MET A 638 -38.19 22.51 48.71
N GLY A 639 -37.46 22.52 47.57
CA GLY A 639 -36.57 23.64 47.24
C GLY A 639 -35.41 23.33 46.28
N LEU A 640 -35.43 23.97 45.11
CA LEU A 640 -34.32 24.18 44.17
C LEU A 640 -33.39 22.97 43.88
N VAL A 641 -33.71 22.21 42.83
CA VAL A 641 -32.81 21.17 42.30
C VAL A 641 -31.67 21.78 41.47
N THR A 642 -30.43 21.59 41.91
CA THR A 642 -29.30 21.49 40.99
C THR A 642 -29.44 20.20 40.17
N PRO A 643 -29.13 20.19 38.86
CA PRO A 643 -29.11 18.96 38.10
C PRO A 643 -28.00 18.05 38.63
N THR A 644 -28.38 16.88 39.15
CA THR A 644 -27.47 15.75 39.32
C THR A 644 -26.76 15.48 37.98
N PRO A 645 -25.46 15.15 37.95
CA PRO A 645 -24.87 14.63 36.72
C PRO A 645 -25.67 13.38 36.32
N SER A 646 -26.39 13.47 35.19
CA SER A 646 -27.04 12.31 34.62
C SER A 646 -25.97 11.24 34.41
N ALA A 647 -26.28 9.99 34.77
CA ALA A 647 -25.57 8.88 34.15
C ALA A 647 -25.68 9.06 32.64
N ASP A 648 -24.58 8.84 31.90
CA ASP A 648 -24.58 8.96 30.45
C ASP A 648 -25.67 8.02 29.89
N PRO A 649 -26.75 8.56 29.27
CA PRO A 649 -27.82 7.69 28.78
C PRO A 649 -27.37 6.93 27.52
N TYR A 650 -26.25 7.32 26.91
CA TYR A 650 -25.71 6.74 25.70
C TYR A 650 -24.65 5.66 25.96
N SER A 651 -24.89 4.49 25.39
CA SER A 651 -23.92 3.40 25.25
C SER A 651 -23.13 3.53 23.94
N THR A 652 -21.83 3.19 23.97
CA THR A 652 -20.99 3.19 22.76
C THR A 652 -21.11 1.85 22.04
N VAL A 653 -21.70 1.86 20.84
CA VAL A 653 -21.80 0.69 19.95
C VAL A 653 -20.81 0.77 18.78
N LEU A 654 -20.50 -0.38 18.20
CA LEU A 654 -19.70 -0.46 16.97
C LEU A 654 -20.57 -0.13 15.75
N THR A 655 -19.98 0.51 14.75
CA THR A 655 -20.56 0.73 13.41
C THR A 655 -19.84 -0.15 12.39
N GLY A 656 -20.51 -0.47 11.30
CA GLY A 656 -19.89 -1.17 10.18
C GLY A 656 -20.55 -0.90 8.83
N LEU A 657 -19.85 -1.28 7.77
CA LEU A 657 -20.33 -1.34 6.38
C LEU A 657 -20.33 -2.79 5.91
N LEU A 658 -21.34 -3.17 5.14
CA LEU A 658 -21.35 -4.49 4.50
C LEU A 658 -20.26 -4.59 3.43
N ASN A 659 -19.33 -5.54 3.56
CA ASN A 659 -18.23 -5.69 2.60
C ASN A 659 -18.63 -6.43 1.32
N THR A 660 -19.82 -7.04 1.28
CA THR A 660 -20.36 -7.78 0.14
C THR A 660 -21.88 -7.58 -0.04
N SER A 661 -22.39 -7.90 -1.23
CA SER A 661 -23.80 -7.72 -1.63
C SER A 661 -24.62 -8.99 -1.46
N ASN A 662 -25.96 -8.83 -1.44
CA ASN A 662 -26.95 -9.92 -1.31
C ASN A 662 -26.92 -10.66 0.03
N VAL A 663 -26.37 -10.03 1.07
CA VAL A 663 -26.25 -10.54 2.43
C VAL A 663 -27.64 -10.71 3.05
N ASN A 664 -27.92 -11.91 3.58
CA ASN A 664 -29.21 -12.22 4.18
C ASN A 664 -29.29 -11.62 5.59
N PHE A 665 -30.15 -10.61 5.77
CA PHE A 665 -30.56 -10.11 7.10
C PHE A 665 -31.58 -11.08 7.68
N ARG A 666 -31.45 -11.50 8.94
CA ARG A 666 -32.23 -12.60 9.54
C ARG A 666 -32.89 -12.25 10.85
N MET A 667 -33.89 -13.04 11.23
CA MET A 667 -34.61 -12.93 12.49
C MET A 667 -33.85 -13.48 13.71
N GLY A 668 -32.76 -14.23 13.51
CA GLY A 668 -31.96 -14.83 14.58
C GLY A 668 -30.57 -15.29 14.10
N PRO A 669 -29.66 -15.63 15.02
CA PRO A 669 -28.23 -15.89 14.75
C PRO A 669 -27.94 -17.30 14.20
N ALA A 670 -28.64 -17.71 13.14
CA ALA A 670 -28.33 -18.95 12.41
C ALA A 670 -28.91 -18.93 10.98
N THR A 671 -28.35 -19.78 10.11
CA THR A 671 -28.80 -19.95 8.71
C THR A 671 -30.21 -20.52 8.57
N SER A 672 -30.76 -21.13 9.63
CA SER A 672 -32.13 -21.65 9.72
C SER A 672 -33.20 -20.57 9.97
N TYR A 673 -32.84 -19.41 10.54
CA TYR A 673 -33.82 -18.34 10.80
C TYR A 673 -34.28 -17.64 9.52
N GLY A 674 -35.56 -17.28 9.48
CA GLY A 674 -36.17 -16.54 8.38
C GLY A 674 -35.44 -15.23 8.07
N SER A 675 -35.44 -14.84 6.80
CA SER A 675 -34.78 -13.62 6.35
C SER A 675 -35.74 -12.43 6.34
N LEU A 676 -35.29 -11.32 6.93
CA LEU A 676 -35.97 -10.02 6.95
C LEU A 676 -35.77 -9.23 5.64
N GLY A 677 -34.86 -9.67 4.78
CA GLY A 677 -34.48 -9.01 3.53
C GLY A 677 -33.03 -9.28 3.15
N LYS A 678 -32.59 -8.71 2.03
CA LYS A 678 -31.18 -8.69 1.62
C LYS A 678 -30.62 -7.28 1.67
N LEU A 679 -29.41 -7.17 2.19
CA LEU A 679 -28.65 -5.93 2.26
C LEU A 679 -27.59 -5.90 1.14
N LYS A 680 -27.22 -4.70 0.69
CA LYS A 680 -26.24 -4.48 -0.39
C LYS A 680 -24.85 -4.25 0.20
N LYS A 681 -23.80 -4.40 -0.62
CA LYS A 681 -22.46 -3.91 -0.28
C LYS A 681 -22.55 -2.42 0.07
N ASP A 682 -21.71 -1.99 1.00
CA ASP A 682 -21.60 -0.64 1.54
C ASP A 682 -22.90 -0.14 2.22
N THR A 683 -23.79 -1.07 2.64
CA THR A 683 -24.90 -0.76 3.56
C THR A 683 -24.35 -0.55 4.98
N GLY A 684 -24.62 0.61 5.57
CA GLY A 684 -24.27 0.92 6.96
C GLY A 684 -25.13 0.18 7.98
N VAL A 685 -24.50 -0.27 9.07
CA VAL A 685 -25.13 -1.00 10.19
C VAL A 685 -24.57 -0.53 11.54
N PHE A 686 -25.42 -0.54 12.58
CA PHE A 686 -25.00 -0.41 13.98
C PHE A 686 -25.03 -1.79 14.63
N VAL A 687 -23.95 -2.21 15.28
CA VAL A 687 -23.84 -3.52 15.94
C VAL A 687 -24.25 -3.38 17.41
N LEU A 688 -25.43 -3.91 17.74
CA LEU A 688 -26.04 -3.87 19.07
C LEU A 688 -25.60 -5.04 19.97
N GLY A 689 -24.84 -6.00 19.42
CA GLY A 689 -24.34 -7.18 20.14
C GLY A 689 -23.87 -8.27 19.17
N GLN A 690 -23.30 -9.34 19.73
CA GLN A 690 -22.83 -10.50 18.98
C GLN A 690 -23.30 -11.80 19.66
N GLU A 691 -23.82 -12.73 18.87
CA GLU A 691 -24.29 -14.04 19.30
C GLU A 691 -23.63 -15.11 18.40
N GLY A 692 -22.49 -15.64 18.84
CA GLY A 692 -21.61 -16.48 18.01
C GLY A 692 -21.07 -15.71 16.80
N ASP A 693 -21.09 -16.32 15.63
CA ASP A 693 -20.63 -15.73 14.36
C ASP A 693 -21.65 -14.76 13.73
N TRP A 694 -22.62 -14.26 14.51
CA TRP A 694 -23.67 -13.35 14.04
C TRP A 694 -23.69 -12.05 14.85
N TYR A 695 -23.52 -10.93 14.16
CA TYR A 695 -23.80 -9.62 14.72
C TYR A 695 -25.32 -9.36 14.73
N LYS A 696 -25.82 -8.93 15.88
CA LYS A 696 -27.14 -8.33 16.03
C LYS A 696 -27.03 -6.88 15.60
N VAL A 697 -27.68 -6.51 14.50
CA VAL A 697 -27.51 -5.20 13.87
C VAL A 697 -28.82 -4.45 13.66
N PHE A 698 -28.73 -3.13 13.77
CA PHE A 698 -29.77 -2.19 13.38
C PHE A 698 -29.40 -1.50 12.06
N THR A 699 -30.31 -1.55 11.09
CA THR A 699 -30.19 -0.85 9.80
C THR A 699 -31.56 -0.72 9.14
N GLY A 700 -31.77 0.33 8.33
CA GLY A 700 -33.05 0.58 7.65
C GLY A 700 -34.26 0.68 8.58
N GLY A 701 -34.07 1.13 9.83
CA GLY A 701 -35.13 1.22 10.84
C GLY A 701 -35.56 -0.13 11.44
N ARG A 702 -34.75 -1.20 11.31
CA ARG A 702 -35.08 -2.54 11.81
C ARG A 702 -33.87 -3.21 12.47
N THR A 703 -34.14 -4.05 13.48
CA THR A 703 -33.14 -4.91 14.13
C THR A 703 -33.23 -6.33 13.60
N GLY A 704 -32.09 -6.98 13.42
CA GLY A 704 -31.98 -8.38 13.01
C GLY A 704 -30.54 -8.88 13.10
N TYR A 705 -30.22 -9.98 12.44
CA TYR A 705 -28.91 -10.64 12.53
C TYR A 705 -28.23 -10.77 11.16
N VAL A 706 -26.92 -10.55 11.13
CA VAL A 706 -26.04 -10.69 9.96
C VAL A 706 -24.78 -11.45 10.36
N TYR A 707 -24.33 -12.38 9.53
CA TYR A 707 -23.10 -13.16 9.76
C TYR A 707 -21.87 -12.25 9.75
N SER A 708 -20.98 -12.39 10.72
CA SER A 708 -19.95 -11.40 11.06
C SER A 708 -19.02 -11.05 9.90
N ASP A 709 -18.59 -12.05 9.13
CA ASP A 709 -17.66 -11.88 8.01
C ASP A 709 -18.17 -10.95 6.89
N TYR A 710 -19.47 -10.68 6.85
CA TYR A 710 -20.08 -9.80 5.85
C TYR A 710 -20.10 -8.32 6.27
N ILE A 711 -19.69 -7.98 7.49
CA ILE A 711 -19.63 -6.62 8.03
C ILE A 711 -18.17 -6.26 8.35
N THR A 712 -17.62 -5.27 7.65
CA THR A 712 -16.39 -4.60 8.06
C THR A 712 -16.75 -3.50 9.04
N LEU A 713 -16.18 -3.53 10.25
CA LEU A 713 -16.39 -2.49 11.25
C LEU A 713 -15.68 -1.19 10.83
N THR A 714 -16.28 -0.03 11.15
CA THR A 714 -15.90 1.29 10.61
C THR A 714 -15.69 2.39 11.67
N GLY A 715 -15.89 2.08 12.94
CA GLY A 715 -15.82 3.06 14.04
C GLY A 715 -16.89 2.79 15.10
N THR A 716 -17.23 3.80 15.90
CA THR A 716 -18.24 3.71 16.97
C THR A 716 -19.27 4.83 16.89
N ALA A 717 -20.41 4.63 17.55
CA ALA A 717 -21.47 5.63 17.74
C ALA A 717 -22.04 5.54 19.16
N ARG A 718 -22.52 6.67 19.69
CA ARG A 718 -23.22 6.76 20.98
C ARG A 718 -24.73 6.64 20.75
N ILE A 719 -25.36 5.61 21.34
CA ILE A 719 -26.81 5.35 21.24
C ILE A 719 -27.44 5.19 22.62
N ASP A 720 -28.62 5.76 22.84
CA ASP A 720 -29.32 5.62 24.13
C ASP A 720 -29.87 4.20 24.37
N ALA A 721 -30.39 3.95 25.57
CA ALA A 721 -31.02 2.68 25.93
C ALA A 721 -32.28 2.32 25.12
N GLN A 722 -32.72 3.20 24.19
CA GLN A 722 -33.82 3.02 23.27
C GLN A 722 -33.36 2.95 21.79
N GLY A 723 -32.07 3.18 21.51
CA GLY A 723 -31.44 3.10 20.20
C GLY A 723 -31.27 4.43 19.43
N ASN A 724 -31.53 5.58 20.06
CA ASN A 724 -31.45 6.89 19.39
C ASN A 724 -30.00 7.43 19.36
N VAL A 725 -29.62 8.06 18.24
CA VAL A 725 -28.27 8.62 18.01
C VAL A 725 -28.22 10.10 18.43
N GLU A 726 -27.14 10.48 19.10
CA GLU A 726 -26.84 11.87 19.48
C GLU A 726 -26.61 12.77 18.25
N GLY A 727 -27.54 13.72 17.99
CA GLY A 727 -27.33 14.82 17.01
C GLY A 727 -27.86 14.63 15.57
N ALA A 728 -29.05 14.05 15.37
CA ALA A 728 -29.59 13.75 14.04
C ALA A 728 -30.10 14.97 13.20
N PRO A 729 -30.03 14.92 11.84
CA PRO A 729 -30.29 16.05 10.92
C PRO A 729 -31.70 16.07 10.26
N PRO A 730 -32.04 17.09 9.46
CA PRO A 730 -33.34 17.21 8.77
C PRO A 730 -33.63 16.10 7.73
N ALA A 731 -34.90 15.67 7.70
CA ALA A 731 -35.37 14.56 6.87
C ALA A 731 -35.15 14.77 5.35
N GLY A 732 -34.82 13.68 4.66
CA GLY A 732 -34.57 13.63 3.21
C GLY A 732 -33.17 14.09 2.78
N SER A 733 -32.38 14.70 3.66
CA SER A 733 -31.00 15.09 3.35
C SER A 733 -30.05 13.88 3.27
N THR A 734 -29.11 13.90 2.33
CA THR A 734 -28.07 12.88 2.13
C THR A 734 -26.71 13.32 2.69
N GLY A 735 -26.60 14.54 3.22
CA GLY A 735 -25.39 15.09 3.80
C GLY A 735 -25.38 16.63 3.82
N LEU A 736 -24.26 17.19 4.25
CA LEU A 736 -23.87 18.59 4.12
C LEU A 736 -22.60 18.69 3.28
N GLY A 737 -22.41 19.83 2.62
CA GLY A 737 -21.16 20.13 1.92
C GLY A 737 -20.88 21.63 1.83
N LYS A 738 -19.70 21.96 1.32
CA LYS A 738 -19.27 23.34 1.03
C LYS A 738 -18.69 23.44 -0.38
N THR A 739 -18.93 24.56 -1.05
CA THR A 739 -18.37 24.83 -2.38
C THR A 739 -16.85 25.10 -2.30
N THR A 740 -16.03 24.40 -3.08
CA THR A 740 -14.56 24.59 -3.09
C THR A 740 -14.07 25.77 -3.94
N GLY A 741 -14.99 26.54 -4.52
CA GLY A 741 -14.66 27.66 -5.40
C GLY A 741 -15.90 28.35 -5.97
N LYS A 742 -15.67 29.32 -6.87
CA LYS A 742 -16.73 30.07 -7.54
C LYS A 742 -17.43 29.18 -8.58
N VAL A 743 -18.67 28.77 -8.31
CA VAL A 743 -19.42 27.80 -9.12
C VAL A 743 -20.85 28.28 -9.41
N TYR A 744 -21.38 27.95 -10.59
CA TYR A 744 -22.77 28.27 -10.95
C TYR A 744 -23.74 27.25 -10.35
N LEU A 745 -24.75 27.73 -9.62
CA LEU A 745 -25.94 26.96 -9.30
C LEU A 745 -26.84 26.92 -10.55
N ARG A 746 -27.34 25.75 -10.90
CA ARG A 746 -28.10 25.52 -12.14
C ARG A 746 -29.42 24.81 -11.92
N LYS A 747 -30.30 24.92 -12.91
CA LYS A 747 -31.65 24.33 -12.91
C LYS A 747 -31.67 22.80 -13.13
N GLY A 748 -30.56 22.22 -13.58
CA GLY A 748 -30.40 20.78 -13.81
C GLY A 748 -28.93 20.35 -13.84
N PRO A 749 -28.65 19.03 -13.81
CA PRO A 749 -27.30 18.46 -13.71
C PRO A 749 -26.55 18.54 -15.05
N GLY A 750 -25.93 19.68 -15.35
CA GLY A 750 -25.12 19.84 -16.56
C GLY A 750 -24.74 21.28 -16.89
N THR A 751 -23.72 21.45 -17.73
CA THR A 751 -23.21 22.78 -18.14
C THR A 751 -24.10 23.54 -19.13
N SER A 752 -25.05 22.84 -19.76
CA SER A 752 -26.07 23.39 -20.67
C SER A 752 -27.29 23.99 -19.97
N TYR A 753 -27.59 23.57 -18.72
CA TYR A 753 -28.78 24.04 -18.00
C TYR A 753 -28.67 25.51 -17.55
N GLU A 754 -29.83 26.17 -17.47
CA GLU A 754 -30.00 27.56 -17.01
C GLU A 754 -29.23 27.84 -15.70
N LYS A 755 -28.51 28.97 -15.67
CA LYS A 755 -27.74 29.45 -14.52
C LYS A 755 -28.66 30.26 -13.60
N LEU A 756 -28.89 29.77 -12.38
CA LEU A 756 -29.75 30.42 -11.39
C LEU A 756 -28.98 31.47 -10.59
N SER A 757 -27.77 31.14 -10.14
CA SER A 757 -26.91 32.05 -9.37
C SER A 757 -25.43 31.65 -9.47
N ILE A 758 -24.55 32.43 -8.81
CA ILE A 758 -23.14 32.09 -8.64
C ILE A 758 -22.84 32.00 -7.15
N LEU A 759 -22.42 30.81 -6.71
CA LEU A 759 -21.95 30.54 -5.37
C LEU A 759 -20.47 30.94 -5.25
N LYS A 760 -20.06 31.42 -4.08
CA LYS A 760 -18.65 31.71 -3.74
C LYS A 760 -18.01 30.48 -3.10
N ALA A 761 -16.70 30.48 -2.88
CA ALA A 761 -16.07 29.47 -2.04
C ALA A 761 -16.71 29.45 -0.63
N ASP A 762 -16.68 28.28 0.01
CA ASP A 762 -17.17 27.99 1.36
C ASP A 762 -18.68 28.24 1.60
N THR A 763 -19.46 28.41 0.52
CA THR A 763 -20.93 28.45 0.59
C THR A 763 -21.43 27.09 1.07
N GLU A 764 -22.21 27.08 2.16
CA GLU A 764 -22.75 25.86 2.75
C GLU A 764 -23.97 25.34 1.98
N LEU A 765 -24.06 24.01 1.88
CA LEU A 765 -25.01 23.28 1.06
C LEU A 765 -25.61 22.13 1.88
N THR A 766 -26.93 22.03 1.91
CA THR A 766 -27.58 20.75 2.28
C THR A 766 -27.72 19.91 1.03
N LEU A 767 -27.23 18.66 1.07
CA LEU A 767 -27.19 17.75 -0.06
C LEU A 767 -28.42 16.83 -0.03
N TYR A 768 -29.00 16.55 -1.20
CA TYR A 768 -30.22 15.72 -1.35
C TYR A 768 -30.07 14.61 -2.42
N GLY A 769 -28.85 14.36 -2.90
CA GLY A 769 -28.54 13.30 -3.88
C GLY A 769 -27.55 13.73 -4.97
N THR A 770 -27.16 12.76 -5.80
CA THR A 770 -26.22 12.92 -6.92
C THR A 770 -26.84 12.48 -8.25
N SER A 771 -26.41 13.11 -9.34
CA SER A 771 -26.76 12.74 -10.73
C SER A 771 -25.67 13.26 -11.68
N ASP A 772 -25.09 12.39 -12.51
CA ASP A 772 -24.09 12.70 -13.56
C ASP A 772 -22.99 13.71 -13.20
N GLY A 773 -22.42 13.59 -11.98
CA GLY A 773 -21.36 14.49 -11.51
C GLY A 773 -21.85 15.85 -10.99
N TRP A 774 -23.13 15.95 -10.62
CA TRP A 774 -23.74 17.10 -9.94
C TRP A 774 -24.44 16.64 -8.66
N TYR A 775 -24.35 17.44 -7.60
CA TYR A 775 -25.20 17.29 -6.41
C TYR A 775 -26.50 18.07 -6.62
N LYS A 776 -27.65 17.50 -6.21
CA LYS A 776 -28.84 18.31 -5.92
C LYS A 776 -28.67 18.91 -4.53
N VAL A 777 -28.79 20.23 -4.44
CA VAL A 777 -28.47 21.00 -3.22
C VAL A 777 -29.52 22.05 -2.89
N LYS A 778 -29.56 22.42 -1.61
CA LYS A 778 -30.33 23.56 -1.08
C LYS A 778 -29.40 24.50 -0.31
N LEU A 779 -29.56 25.79 -0.55
CA LEU A 779 -28.87 26.86 0.18
C LEU A 779 -29.60 27.20 1.49
N SER A 780 -28.92 27.91 2.39
CA SER A 780 -29.50 28.42 3.64
C SER A 780 -30.64 29.44 3.45
N ASP A 781 -30.72 30.10 2.30
CA ASP A 781 -31.85 30.96 1.90
C ASP A 781 -33.07 30.17 1.36
N GLY A 782 -32.96 28.85 1.25
CA GLY A 782 -34.00 27.97 0.72
C GLY A 782 -33.98 27.74 -0.79
N THR A 783 -33.07 28.38 -1.55
CA THR A 783 -32.92 28.16 -2.99
C THR A 783 -32.44 26.74 -3.28
N GLU A 784 -33.13 26.03 -4.17
CA GLU A 784 -32.73 24.70 -4.66
C GLU A 784 -32.12 24.75 -6.07
N GLY A 785 -31.19 23.83 -6.34
CA GLY A 785 -30.63 23.64 -7.67
C GLY A 785 -29.58 22.53 -7.72
N TYR A 786 -28.79 22.53 -8.79
CA TYR A 786 -27.72 21.59 -9.06
C TYR A 786 -26.38 22.30 -9.13
N VAL A 787 -25.37 21.72 -8.49
CA VAL A 787 -23.98 22.22 -8.47
C VAL A 787 -23.03 21.06 -8.80
N SER A 788 -22.02 21.32 -9.64
CA SER A 788 -21.09 20.28 -10.09
C SER A 788 -20.30 19.72 -8.91
N SER A 789 -20.28 18.39 -8.73
CA SER A 789 -19.66 17.74 -7.57
C SER A 789 -18.15 17.98 -7.48
N LYS A 790 -17.49 18.19 -8.62
CA LYS A 790 -16.09 18.66 -8.71
C LYS A 790 -15.79 19.95 -7.91
N TYR A 791 -16.82 20.74 -7.60
CA TYR A 791 -16.71 22.00 -6.86
C TYR A 791 -17.38 21.97 -5.48
N VAL A 792 -17.61 20.78 -4.91
CA VAL A 792 -18.22 20.61 -3.57
C VAL A 792 -17.50 19.54 -2.76
N THR A 793 -16.96 19.94 -1.62
CA THR A 793 -16.51 19.01 -0.56
C THR A 793 -17.72 18.60 0.28
N VAL A 794 -17.96 17.30 0.42
CA VAL A 794 -18.94 16.79 1.39
C VAL A 794 -18.32 16.90 2.78
N THR A 795 -18.95 17.67 3.68
CA THR A 795 -18.46 17.90 5.04
C THR A 795 -19.13 17.00 6.08
N GLN A 796 -20.30 16.46 5.76
CA GLN A 796 -20.99 15.43 6.54
C GLN A 796 -21.87 14.59 5.60
N SER A 797 -22.03 13.30 5.85
CA SER A 797 -22.92 12.43 5.06
C SER A 797 -24.02 11.84 5.93
N TYR A 798 -25.22 11.70 5.37
CA TYR A 798 -26.42 11.26 6.08
C TYR A 798 -27.15 10.16 5.29
N THR A 799 -27.55 9.09 5.96
CA THR A 799 -28.39 8.03 5.39
C THR A 799 -29.86 8.27 5.72
N SER A 800 -30.51 9.18 4.98
CA SER A 800 -31.95 9.46 5.17
C SER A 800 -32.81 8.21 4.97
N THR A 801 -33.35 7.68 6.08
CA THR A 801 -34.30 6.57 6.11
C THR A 801 -35.69 7.07 6.52
N THR A 802 -36.32 7.89 5.67
CA THR A 802 -37.76 8.21 5.78
C THR A 802 -38.41 8.26 4.40
N SER A 803 -39.32 7.33 4.15
CA SER A 803 -40.35 7.47 3.11
C SER A 803 -41.65 7.94 3.77
N PRO A 804 -42.28 9.02 3.29
CA PRO A 804 -43.68 9.29 3.58
C PRO A 804 -44.55 9.29 2.31
N VAL A 805 -45.72 8.65 2.44
CA VAL A 805 -47.02 9.02 1.83
C VAL A 805 -47.07 9.32 0.32
N SER A 806 -47.82 8.50 -0.40
CA SER A 806 -48.28 8.78 -1.77
C SER A 806 -49.26 9.97 -1.81
N THR A 807 -48.99 10.98 -2.64
CA THR A 807 -49.99 11.78 -3.37
C THR A 807 -49.33 12.62 -4.47
N GLY A 808 -49.99 12.77 -5.63
CA GLY A 808 -49.54 13.64 -6.74
C GLY A 808 -48.60 12.96 -7.73
N ALA A 809 -48.86 13.10 -9.04
CA ALA A 809 -48.18 12.35 -10.10
C ALA A 809 -47.49 13.24 -11.16
N THR A 810 -46.18 13.05 -11.33
CA THR A 810 -45.39 13.24 -12.56
C THR A 810 -44.04 12.53 -12.34
N GLY A 811 -43.57 11.57 -13.13
CA GLY A 811 -44.10 10.90 -14.32
C GLY A 811 -42.96 10.07 -14.94
N GLU A 812 -42.85 8.79 -14.55
CA GLU A 812 -41.73 7.93 -14.96
C GLU A 812 -41.65 7.77 -16.48
N GLN A 813 -40.49 8.07 -17.06
CA GLN A 813 -40.21 7.83 -18.48
C GLN A 813 -39.91 6.35 -18.73
N SER A 814 -40.65 5.71 -19.64
CA SER A 814 -40.41 4.31 -20.01
C SER A 814 -39.17 4.18 -20.91
N THR A 815 -38.35 3.15 -20.68
CA THR A 815 -37.17 2.83 -21.52
C THR A 815 -37.50 2.03 -22.79
N GLY A 816 -38.80 1.81 -23.08
CA GLY A 816 -39.28 1.27 -24.35
C GLY A 816 -40.42 0.26 -24.18
N LYS A 817 -40.68 -0.52 -25.23
CA LYS A 817 -41.64 -1.63 -25.20
C LYS A 817 -40.94 -2.97 -25.39
N GLY A 818 -41.54 -4.00 -24.79
CA GLY A 818 -41.12 -5.38 -24.95
C GLY A 818 -42.32 -6.27 -25.29
N VAL A 819 -42.06 -7.40 -25.93
CA VAL A 819 -43.05 -8.44 -26.22
C VAL A 819 -42.64 -9.72 -25.51
N THR A 820 -43.57 -10.36 -24.81
CA THR A 820 -43.28 -11.58 -24.05
C THR A 820 -43.10 -12.79 -24.96
N THR A 821 -41.99 -13.52 -24.85
CA THR A 821 -41.68 -14.67 -25.71
C THR A 821 -42.35 -15.98 -25.27
N THR A 822 -42.95 -16.01 -24.08
CA THR A 822 -43.74 -17.13 -23.55
C THR A 822 -44.69 -16.65 -22.44
N ASP A 823 -45.55 -17.55 -21.94
CA ASP A 823 -46.49 -17.29 -20.85
C ASP A 823 -45.77 -17.06 -19.50
N VAL A 824 -45.35 -15.83 -19.24
CA VAL A 824 -44.49 -15.43 -18.12
C VAL A 824 -45.28 -15.09 -16.85
N ASN A 825 -44.70 -15.39 -15.68
CA ASN A 825 -45.30 -15.04 -14.39
C ASN A 825 -44.99 -13.58 -14.03
N PHE A 826 -46.03 -12.77 -13.86
CA PHE A 826 -45.95 -11.36 -13.43
C PHE A 826 -46.01 -11.27 -11.92
N ARG A 827 -45.10 -10.50 -11.32
CA ARG A 827 -44.82 -10.57 -9.87
C ARG A 827 -44.61 -9.21 -9.22
N GLN A 828 -44.76 -9.18 -7.90
CA GLN A 828 -44.63 -7.98 -7.09
C GLN A 828 -43.16 -7.55 -6.85
N GLY A 829 -42.18 -8.38 -7.22
CA GLY A 829 -40.76 -8.05 -7.14
C GLY A 829 -39.89 -8.92 -8.08
N PRO A 830 -38.61 -8.58 -8.23
CA PRO A 830 -37.66 -9.24 -9.15
C PRO A 830 -37.17 -10.61 -8.62
N SER A 831 -38.09 -11.54 -8.35
CA SER A 831 -37.77 -12.90 -7.93
C SER A 831 -38.93 -13.88 -8.12
N THR A 832 -38.62 -15.14 -8.45
CA THR A 832 -39.57 -16.24 -8.56
C THR A 832 -40.28 -16.60 -7.25
N SER A 833 -39.77 -16.17 -6.10
CA SER A 833 -40.39 -16.37 -4.78
C SER A 833 -41.35 -15.25 -4.37
N THR A 834 -41.35 -14.09 -5.04
CA THR A 834 -42.25 -12.98 -4.71
C THR A 834 -43.70 -13.27 -5.15
N LYS A 835 -44.67 -12.61 -4.51
CA LYS A 835 -46.11 -12.78 -4.79
C LYS A 835 -46.37 -12.66 -6.30
N LYS A 836 -46.99 -13.70 -6.87
CA LYS A 836 -47.48 -13.65 -8.26
C LYS A 836 -48.68 -12.70 -8.31
N LEU A 837 -48.59 -11.65 -9.12
CA LEU A 837 -49.69 -10.73 -9.42
C LEU A 837 -50.58 -11.31 -10.53
N GLY A 838 -49.98 -12.03 -11.49
CA GLY A 838 -50.71 -12.70 -12.55
C GLY A 838 -49.80 -13.53 -13.46
N ARG A 839 -50.32 -13.90 -14.64
CA ARG A 839 -49.55 -14.48 -15.74
C ARG A 839 -49.86 -13.67 -17.00
N ILE A 840 -48.82 -13.33 -17.75
CA ILE A 840 -48.91 -12.59 -19.02
C ILE A 840 -48.68 -13.60 -20.13
N SER A 841 -49.60 -13.71 -21.08
CA SER A 841 -49.53 -14.68 -22.18
C SER A 841 -48.44 -14.35 -23.18
N ALA A 842 -47.90 -15.36 -23.86
CA ALA A 842 -46.97 -15.18 -24.98
C ALA A 842 -47.53 -14.18 -26.03
N GLY A 843 -46.65 -13.36 -26.63
CA GLY A 843 -47.02 -12.32 -27.59
C GLY A 843 -47.57 -11.02 -26.98
N SER A 844 -47.77 -10.92 -25.68
CA SER A 844 -48.26 -9.69 -25.02
C SER A 844 -47.22 -8.58 -25.03
N THR A 845 -47.64 -7.35 -25.35
CA THR A 845 -46.81 -6.15 -25.22
C THR A 845 -46.81 -5.64 -23.78
N VAL A 846 -45.64 -5.23 -23.29
CA VAL A 846 -45.43 -4.59 -21.98
C VAL A 846 -44.63 -3.29 -22.16
N THR A 847 -44.88 -2.31 -21.28
CA THR A 847 -44.07 -1.08 -21.19
C THR A 847 -42.94 -1.32 -20.20
N LEU A 848 -41.69 -1.04 -20.60
CA LEU A 848 -40.48 -1.28 -19.80
C LEU A 848 -40.03 0.02 -19.12
N TYR A 849 -39.59 -0.04 -17.87
CA TYR A 849 -39.06 1.12 -17.14
C TYR A 849 -37.57 0.93 -16.81
N ASP A 850 -37.22 -0.11 -16.08
CA ASP A 850 -35.84 -0.39 -15.65
C ASP A 850 -35.57 -1.92 -15.56
N MET A 851 -34.38 -2.29 -15.08
CA MET A 851 -34.03 -3.67 -14.74
C MET A 851 -33.45 -3.75 -13.32
N ASP A 852 -33.92 -4.71 -12.53
CA ASP A 852 -33.28 -5.15 -11.29
C ASP A 852 -32.77 -6.58 -11.47
N GLY A 853 -31.46 -6.69 -11.69
CA GLY A 853 -30.80 -7.93 -12.13
C GLY A 853 -31.39 -8.46 -13.43
N ASP A 854 -31.76 -9.73 -13.44
CA ASP A 854 -32.37 -10.41 -14.60
C ASP A 854 -33.84 -9.99 -14.87
N TRP A 855 -34.48 -9.19 -14.03
CA TRP A 855 -35.92 -8.86 -14.14
C TRP A 855 -36.12 -7.44 -14.65
N TYR A 856 -37.05 -7.26 -15.58
CA TYR A 856 -37.52 -5.92 -15.94
C TYR A 856 -38.63 -5.48 -15.00
N HIS A 857 -38.57 -4.22 -14.57
CA HIS A 857 -39.73 -3.49 -14.06
C HIS A 857 -40.60 -3.10 -15.26
N VAL A 858 -41.85 -3.57 -15.25
CA VAL A 858 -42.79 -3.41 -16.36
C VAL A 858 -44.17 -2.99 -15.88
N GLU A 859 -44.89 -2.33 -16.79
CA GLU A 859 -46.33 -2.11 -16.66
C GLU A 859 -47.10 -2.91 -17.71
N TYR A 860 -48.16 -3.55 -17.25
CA TYR A 860 -49.08 -4.34 -18.06
C TYR A 860 -50.50 -4.11 -17.57
N ASN A 861 -51.40 -3.69 -18.46
CA ASN A 861 -52.80 -3.37 -18.17
C ASN A 861 -52.97 -2.44 -16.94
N GLY A 862 -52.17 -1.37 -16.86
CA GLY A 862 -52.20 -0.39 -15.77
C GLY A 862 -51.65 -0.88 -14.42
N THR A 863 -51.17 -2.12 -14.34
CA THR A 863 -50.54 -2.68 -13.14
C THR A 863 -49.02 -2.71 -13.33
N LYS A 864 -48.26 -2.22 -12.36
CA LYS A 864 -46.79 -2.30 -12.32
C LYS A 864 -46.29 -3.51 -11.53
N GLY A 865 -45.15 -4.05 -11.95
CA GLY A 865 -44.52 -5.23 -11.34
C GLY A 865 -43.34 -5.73 -12.19
N TYR A 866 -42.95 -6.98 -11.99
CA TYR A 866 -41.74 -7.53 -12.59
C TYR A 866 -41.98 -8.81 -13.39
N ILE A 867 -41.28 -8.95 -14.53
CA ILE A 867 -41.16 -10.20 -15.29
C ILE A 867 -39.69 -10.51 -15.61
N TYR A 868 -39.38 -11.80 -15.67
CA TYR A 868 -38.01 -12.29 -15.84
C TYR A 868 -37.53 -12.10 -17.28
N GLY A 869 -36.43 -11.38 -17.47
CA GLY A 869 -36.08 -10.70 -18.71
C GLY A 869 -35.72 -11.58 -19.89
N LYS A 870 -35.31 -12.84 -19.66
CA LYS A 870 -35.16 -13.83 -20.75
C LYS A 870 -36.49 -14.18 -21.45
N TYR A 871 -37.62 -13.74 -20.90
CA TYR A 871 -38.95 -13.90 -21.49
C TYR A 871 -39.49 -12.62 -22.14
N ILE A 872 -38.65 -11.58 -22.33
CA ILE A 872 -38.98 -10.38 -23.11
C ILE A 872 -38.01 -10.26 -24.30
N ASN A 873 -38.56 -10.11 -25.50
CA ASN A 873 -37.82 -9.48 -26.60
C ASN A 873 -38.13 -7.98 -26.59
N LYS A 874 -37.11 -7.13 -26.53
CA LYS A 874 -37.25 -5.68 -26.75
C LYS A 874 -37.58 -5.44 -28.22
N THR A 875 -38.64 -4.66 -28.50
CA THR A 875 -38.94 -4.22 -29.86
C THR A 875 -38.14 -2.97 -30.18
N VAL A 876 -37.26 -3.05 -31.18
CA VAL A 876 -36.50 -1.90 -31.69
C VAL A 876 -37.34 -1.18 -32.75
N ASP A 877 -37.38 0.15 -32.71
CA ASP A 877 -37.93 0.91 -33.84
C ASP A 877 -37.09 0.65 -35.11
N SER A 878 -37.78 0.49 -36.24
CA SER A 878 -37.29 -0.29 -37.39
C SER A 878 -36.75 0.56 -38.55
N GLY A 879 -35.79 0.01 -39.29
CA GLY A 879 -35.27 0.61 -40.53
C GLY A 879 -34.50 -0.36 -41.44
N ALA A 880 -35.20 -0.87 -42.47
CA ALA A 880 -34.73 -1.40 -43.77
C ALA A 880 -33.46 -2.33 -43.83
N THR A 881 -33.51 -3.62 -44.19
CA THR A 881 -33.83 -4.29 -45.50
C THR A 881 -32.87 -3.96 -46.66
N ILE A 882 -32.44 -4.87 -47.56
CA ILE A 882 -32.63 -6.34 -47.72
C ILE A 882 -31.48 -6.92 -48.60
N GLY A 883 -31.02 -8.16 -48.37
CA GLY A 883 -31.18 -9.31 -49.29
C GLY A 883 -29.84 -10.09 -49.43
N GLY A 884 -29.76 -11.40 -49.70
CA GLY A 884 -30.74 -12.41 -50.13
C GLY A 884 -30.37 -12.96 -51.51
N SER A 885 -30.37 -14.28 -51.81
CA SER A 885 -30.52 -15.51 -51.01
C SER A 885 -29.46 -16.55 -51.52
N ASP A 886 -29.45 -17.88 -51.35
CA ASP A 886 -30.35 -18.95 -50.81
C ASP A 886 -29.42 -20.13 -50.34
N THR A 887 -29.75 -21.42 -50.10
CA THR A 887 -30.92 -22.29 -50.39
C THR A 887 -31.05 -23.43 -49.35
N THR A 888 -32.19 -24.12 -49.38
CA THR A 888 -32.53 -25.49 -48.89
C THR A 888 -31.38 -26.42 -48.43
N SER A 889 -31.29 -26.97 -47.19
CA SER A 889 -32.24 -27.71 -46.30
C SER A 889 -32.17 -29.24 -46.46
N THR A 890 -32.23 -30.12 -45.44
CA THR A 890 -32.39 -30.05 -43.95
C THR A 890 -32.02 -31.44 -43.38
N HIS A 891 -31.69 -31.70 -42.10
CA HIS A 891 -31.85 -30.98 -40.83
C HIS A 891 -30.53 -31.01 -40.02
N SER A 892 -30.17 -30.15 -39.05
CA SER A 892 -30.90 -29.16 -38.22
C SER A 892 -31.51 -29.68 -36.90
N ALA A 893 -30.67 -29.87 -35.86
CA ALA A 893 -31.08 -29.92 -34.44
C ALA A 893 -29.97 -29.34 -33.53
N THR A 894 -29.88 -28.02 -33.46
CA THR A 894 -28.83 -27.26 -32.76
C THR A 894 -29.35 -25.91 -32.28
N ASP A 895 -28.92 -25.44 -31.12
CA ASP A 895 -29.00 -24.02 -30.74
C ASP A 895 -27.72 -23.64 -29.97
N SER A 896 -26.75 -23.01 -30.65
CA SER A 896 -26.61 -21.54 -30.78
C SER A 896 -25.87 -20.91 -29.60
N ALA A 897 -24.54 -21.06 -29.59
CA ALA A 897 -23.66 -20.34 -28.67
C ALA A 897 -23.29 -18.97 -29.24
N VAL A 898 -23.27 -17.94 -28.40
CA VAL A 898 -22.69 -16.63 -28.76
C VAL A 898 -21.18 -16.79 -28.89
N ASN A 899 -20.70 -16.77 -30.13
CA ASN A 899 -19.28 -16.79 -30.47
C ASN A 899 -18.82 -15.36 -30.80
N THR A 900 -17.88 -14.84 -30.02
CA THR A 900 -17.34 -13.47 -30.20
C THR A 900 -16.17 -13.39 -31.18
N GLY A 901 -15.77 -14.50 -31.79
CA GLY A 901 -14.77 -14.56 -32.86
C GLY A 901 -13.30 -14.56 -32.42
N ALA A 902 -13.01 -14.37 -31.13
CA ALA A 902 -11.65 -14.41 -30.59
C ALA A 902 -11.35 -15.74 -29.89
N SER A 903 -10.21 -16.37 -30.19
CA SER A 903 -9.73 -17.60 -29.53
C SER A 903 -8.34 -17.42 -28.94
N VAL A 904 -7.99 -18.22 -27.92
CA VAL A 904 -6.63 -18.21 -27.36
C VAL A 904 -5.66 -18.77 -28.39
N GLN A 905 -4.65 -17.97 -28.76
CA GLN A 905 -3.55 -18.43 -29.59
C GLN A 905 -2.51 -19.10 -28.69
N LEU A 906 -2.17 -20.34 -29.00
CA LEU A 906 -1.08 -21.05 -28.34
C LEU A 906 0.28 -20.51 -28.80
N ALA A 907 1.32 -20.75 -28.01
CA ALA A 907 2.68 -20.57 -28.49
C ALA A 907 2.97 -21.59 -29.60
N VAL A 908 3.77 -21.20 -30.60
CA VAL A 908 4.18 -22.06 -31.72
C VAL A 908 5.68 -22.29 -31.63
N GLY A 909 6.12 -23.52 -31.91
CA GLY A 909 7.53 -23.89 -31.95
C GLY A 909 7.85 -24.82 -33.11
N SER A 910 9.11 -24.81 -33.55
CA SER A 910 9.64 -25.71 -34.58
C SER A 910 10.79 -26.57 -34.04
N ALA A 911 10.88 -27.81 -34.53
CA ALA A 911 11.95 -28.72 -34.16
C ALA A 911 13.29 -28.32 -34.84
N GLY A 912 14.23 -27.75 -34.09
CA GLY A 912 15.56 -27.34 -34.59
C GLY A 912 16.45 -28.53 -35.00
N GLY A 913 16.15 -29.72 -34.49
CA GLY A 913 16.77 -31.01 -34.85
C GLY A 913 15.78 -32.16 -34.66
N LYS A 914 16.22 -33.41 -34.83
CA LYS A 914 15.37 -34.58 -34.55
C LYS A 914 15.13 -34.70 -33.04
N VAL A 915 13.87 -34.67 -32.59
CA VAL A 915 13.49 -34.65 -31.16
C VAL A 915 12.47 -35.73 -30.84
N ASN A 916 12.62 -36.40 -29.70
CA ASN A 916 11.67 -37.43 -29.25
C ASN A 916 10.55 -36.73 -28.46
N LEU A 917 9.30 -36.92 -28.88
CA LEU A 917 8.15 -36.69 -28.00
C LEU A 917 8.11 -37.80 -26.93
N ARG A 918 7.81 -37.42 -25.69
CA ARG A 918 7.81 -38.34 -24.54
C ARG A 918 6.63 -38.13 -23.62
N LYS A 919 6.35 -39.15 -22.82
CA LYS A 919 5.25 -39.18 -21.85
C LYS A 919 5.48 -38.32 -20.60
N GLY A 920 6.72 -37.93 -20.32
CA GLY A 920 7.08 -37.02 -19.23
C GLY A 920 8.37 -36.23 -19.53
N PRO A 921 8.72 -35.23 -18.70
CA PRO A 921 9.90 -34.38 -18.90
C PRO A 921 11.20 -35.07 -18.45
N SER A 922 11.52 -36.22 -19.05
CA SER A 922 12.79 -36.92 -18.80
C SER A 922 13.18 -37.86 -19.95
N THR A 923 14.49 -37.99 -20.18
CA THR A 923 15.08 -38.92 -21.17
C THR A 923 14.88 -40.39 -20.84
N SER A 924 14.48 -40.74 -19.62
CA SER A 924 14.11 -42.10 -19.21
C SER A 924 12.64 -42.45 -19.46
N THR A 925 11.77 -41.47 -19.73
CA THR A 925 10.32 -41.73 -19.94
C THR A 925 10.02 -42.28 -21.34
N GLU A 926 8.90 -42.99 -21.46
CA GLU A 926 8.37 -43.59 -22.69
C GLU A 926 8.43 -42.61 -23.88
N LYS A 927 9.04 -43.06 -24.99
CA LYS A 927 9.08 -42.34 -26.27
C LYS A 927 7.78 -42.59 -27.02
N LEU A 928 7.14 -41.53 -27.50
CA LEU A 928 5.86 -41.57 -28.18
C LEU A 928 6.03 -41.42 -29.71
N GLU A 929 6.82 -40.43 -30.16
CA GLU A 929 7.13 -40.19 -31.58
C GLU A 929 8.53 -39.57 -31.70
N LEU A 930 9.16 -39.65 -32.89
CA LEU A 930 10.39 -38.93 -33.22
C LEU A 930 10.09 -37.88 -34.30
N LEU A 931 10.09 -36.61 -33.93
CA LEU A 931 9.82 -35.51 -34.86
C LEU A 931 11.05 -35.23 -35.74
N PRO A 932 10.87 -35.08 -37.07
CA PRO A 932 11.88 -34.52 -37.97
C PRO A 932 12.27 -33.07 -37.61
N LYS A 933 13.44 -32.63 -38.08
CA LYS A 933 13.80 -31.20 -38.09
C LYS A 933 12.80 -30.43 -38.96
N GLY A 934 12.41 -29.23 -38.51
CA GLY A 934 11.44 -28.36 -39.18
C GLY A 934 9.97 -28.68 -38.85
N THR A 935 9.70 -29.69 -38.01
CA THR A 935 8.33 -30.02 -37.59
C THR A 935 7.77 -28.91 -36.71
N GLU A 936 6.66 -28.30 -37.11
CA GLU A 936 5.91 -27.34 -36.30
C GLU A 936 4.99 -28.01 -35.28
N LEU A 937 4.84 -27.39 -34.12
CA LEU A 937 3.97 -27.81 -33.03
C LEU A 937 3.47 -26.61 -32.22
N ASN A 938 2.43 -26.82 -31.42
CA ASN A 938 2.03 -25.84 -30.41
C ASN A 938 2.73 -26.16 -29.09
N ILE A 939 3.12 -25.13 -28.34
CA ILE A 939 3.64 -25.23 -26.98
C ILE A 939 2.51 -24.84 -26.02
N LEU A 940 2.19 -25.73 -25.08
CA LEU A 940 1.17 -25.55 -24.05
C LEU A 940 1.77 -25.00 -22.74
N GLY A 941 3.05 -25.27 -22.49
CA GLY A 941 3.76 -24.85 -21.29
C GLY A 941 5.17 -25.44 -21.24
N GLN A 942 5.83 -25.33 -20.10
CA GLN A 942 7.19 -25.82 -19.87
C GLN A 942 7.32 -26.51 -18.49
N CYS A 943 8.29 -27.42 -18.37
CA CYS A 943 8.64 -28.08 -17.12
C CYS A 943 10.15 -28.31 -17.10
N GLY A 944 10.90 -27.42 -16.43
CA GLY A 944 12.37 -27.46 -16.43
C GLY A 944 12.95 -27.38 -17.84
N ASP A 945 13.78 -28.36 -18.23
CA ASP A 945 14.41 -28.46 -19.56
C ASP A 945 13.50 -28.97 -20.69
N TRP A 946 12.19 -29.05 -20.46
CA TRP A 946 11.21 -29.59 -21.41
C TRP A 946 10.09 -28.58 -21.68
N TYR A 947 9.57 -28.59 -22.91
CA TYR A 947 8.28 -28.02 -23.26
C TYR A 947 7.21 -29.10 -23.18
N TYR A 948 6.06 -28.77 -22.63
CA TYR A 948 4.82 -29.52 -22.82
C TYR A 948 4.17 -29.01 -24.10
N VAL A 949 4.01 -29.88 -25.09
CA VAL A 949 3.67 -29.54 -26.48
C VAL A 949 2.44 -30.29 -26.94
N LEU A 950 1.77 -29.76 -27.96
CA LEU A 950 0.63 -30.35 -28.65
C LEU A 950 0.94 -30.48 -30.15
N TYR A 951 0.99 -31.71 -30.64
CA TYR A 951 1.30 -32.04 -32.03
C TYR A 951 0.29 -33.09 -32.54
N LYS A 952 -0.34 -32.82 -33.69
CA LYS A 952 -1.43 -33.66 -34.27
C LYS A 952 -2.55 -34.06 -33.27
N GLY A 953 -2.81 -33.23 -32.27
CA GLY A 953 -3.79 -33.51 -31.20
C GLY A 953 -3.25 -34.32 -30.00
N GLN A 954 -2.07 -34.92 -30.11
CA GLN A 954 -1.39 -35.60 -29.01
C GLN A 954 -0.56 -34.60 -28.19
N ALA A 955 -0.78 -34.56 -26.87
CA ALA A 955 0.07 -33.78 -25.97
C ALA A 955 1.20 -34.64 -25.39
N ALA A 956 2.40 -34.08 -25.33
CA ALA A 956 3.63 -34.78 -24.94
C ALA A 956 4.69 -33.79 -24.43
N PHE A 957 5.84 -34.30 -23.99
CA PHE A 957 7.01 -33.50 -23.64
C PHE A 957 8.09 -33.59 -24.72
N ALA A 958 8.69 -32.44 -25.07
CA ALA A 958 9.83 -32.30 -25.97
C ALA A 958 10.96 -31.54 -25.27
N SER A 959 12.22 -31.90 -25.51
CA SER A 959 13.35 -31.23 -24.85
C SER A 959 13.60 -29.85 -25.46
N LYS A 960 13.72 -28.82 -24.60
CA LYS A 960 13.84 -27.40 -25.00
C LYS A 960 15.02 -27.16 -25.95
N SER A 961 16.14 -27.86 -25.74
CA SER A 961 17.36 -27.76 -26.57
C SER A 961 17.17 -28.16 -28.04
N TYR A 962 16.03 -28.76 -28.40
CA TYR A 962 15.69 -29.13 -29.78
C TYR A 962 14.42 -28.42 -30.31
N ILE A 963 13.79 -27.55 -29.54
CA ILE A 963 12.59 -26.80 -29.96
C ILE A 963 12.89 -25.29 -29.95
N ARG A 964 12.89 -24.69 -31.14
CA ARG A 964 12.88 -23.23 -31.30
C ARG A 964 11.45 -22.75 -31.05
N VAL A 965 11.28 -21.67 -30.30
CA VAL A 965 9.99 -20.96 -30.20
C VAL A 965 9.88 -20.00 -31.37
N GLU A 966 8.79 -20.09 -32.11
CA GLU A 966 8.44 -19.21 -33.25
C GLU A 966 7.55 -18.05 -32.79
N SER A 967 6.60 -18.33 -31.90
CA SER A 967 5.67 -17.35 -31.33
C SER A 967 5.29 -17.74 -29.90
N GLN A 968 5.04 -16.75 -29.04
CA GLN A 968 4.55 -16.96 -27.65
C GLN A 968 3.01 -17.10 -27.57
N GLY A 969 2.29 -16.82 -28.66
CA GLY A 969 0.82 -16.78 -28.66
C GLY A 969 0.23 -15.74 -27.69
N THR A 970 -1.04 -15.88 -27.36
CA THR A 970 -1.71 -15.13 -26.29
C THR A 970 -1.75 -15.90 -24.97
N ALA A 971 -1.52 -17.22 -25.00
CA ALA A 971 -1.39 -18.06 -23.81
C ALA A 971 -0.05 -17.89 -23.08
N GLY A 972 1.00 -17.49 -23.79
CA GLY A 972 2.38 -17.61 -23.32
C GLY A 972 2.82 -19.07 -23.16
N ILE A 973 3.97 -19.28 -22.52
CA ILE A 973 4.50 -20.60 -22.16
C ILE A 973 4.62 -20.68 -20.62
N PRO A 974 3.55 -21.06 -19.89
CA PRO A 974 3.57 -21.16 -18.43
C PRO A 974 4.33 -22.39 -17.93
N GLU A 975 4.83 -22.34 -16.69
CA GLU A 975 5.37 -23.54 -16.03
C GLU A 975 4.21 -24.50 -15.66
N VAL A 976 4.40 -25.79 -15.92
CA VAL A 976 3.41 -26.86 -15.68
C VAL A 976 4.06 -28.05 -14.97
N ASN A 977 3.24 -28.83 -14.26
CA ASN A 977 3.70 -29.99 -13.51
C ASN A 977 4.21 -31.12 -14.43
N ALA A 978 5.22 -31.86 -13.98
CA ALA A 978 5.77 -33.00 -14.71
C ALA A 978 4.77 -34.16 -14.91
N ASN A 979 3.88 -34.36 -13.93
CA ASN A 979 2.86 -35.40 -13.93
C ASN A 979 1.54 -34.84 -14.50
N ILE A 980 1.51 -34.61 -15.81
CA ILE A 980 0.37 -34.00 -16.49
C ILE A 980 -0.02 -34.79 -17.75
N SER A 981 -1.31 -34.79 -18.08
CA SER A 981 -1.86 -35.42 -19.27
C SER A 981 -3.21 -34.77 -19.61
N PRO A 982 -3.61 -34.67 -20.89
CA PRO A 982 -4.93 -34.16 -21.25
C PRO A 982 -6.03 -35.08 -20.75
N ARG A 983 -7.12 -34.50 -20.26
CA ARG A 983 -8.32 -35.23 -19.82
C ARG A 983 -9.58 -34.58 -20.38
N VAL A 984 -10.49 -35.38 -20.89
CA VAL A 984 -11.82 -34.92 -21.30
C VAL A 984 -12.67 -34.78 -20.04
N CYS A 985 -13.09 -33.56 -19.75
CA CYS A 985 -13.79 -33.19 -18.52
C CYS A 985 -15.16 -32.60 -18.85
N ALA A 986 -16.16 -32.94 -18.03
CA ALA A 986 -17.50 -32.39 -18.12
C ALA A 986 -17.65 -31.17 -17.21
N THR A 987 -18.26 -30.09 -17.70
CA THR A 987 -18.59 -28.93 -16.85
C THR A 987 -19.67 -29.26 -15.81
N THR A 988 -19.49 -28.79 -14.58
CA THR A 988 -20.44 -29.04 -13.47
C THR A 988 -21.63 -28.09 -13.47
N ALA A 989 -21.47 -26.90 -14.09
CA ALA A 989 -22.51 -25.89 -14.35
C ALA A 989 -22.29 -25.23 -15.73
N GLN A 990 -23.09 -24.21 -16.06
CA GLN A 990 -22.89 -23.37 -17.23
C GLN A 990 -21.78 -22.33 -16.93
N VAL A 991 -20.74 -22.23 -17.77
CA VAL A 991 -19.53 -21.47 -17.45
C VAL A 991 -18.92 -20.75 -18.67
N ASN A 992 -18.43 -19.53 -18.44
CA ASN A 992 -17.77 -18.73 -19.47
C ASN A 992 -16.37 -19.27 -19.79
N MET A 993 -16.10 -19.52 -21.06
CA MET A 993 -14.77 -19.77 -21.60
C MET A 993 -14.18 -18.46 -22.12
N ARG A 994 -12.95 -18.12 -21.73
CA ARG A 994 -12.37 -16.78 -21.86
C ARG A 994 -11.03 -16.76 -22.58
N THR A 995 -10.65 -15.60 -23.10
CA THR A 995 -9.36 -15.34 -23.76
C THR A 995 -8.15 -15.31 -22.80
N GLY A 996 -8.38 -15.40 -21.49
CA GLY A 996 -7.33 -15.38 -20.46
C GLY A 996 -7.83 -15.94 -19.13
N ALA A 997 -6.88 -16.36 -18.27
CA ALA A 997 -7.13 -17.00 -16.98
C ALA A 997 -7.57 -16.01 -15.87
N ASN A 998 -8.59 -15.20 -16.13
CA ASN A 998 -9.19 -14.27 -15.17
C ASN A 998 -10.64 -13.89 -15.57
N THR A 999 -11.40 -13.34 -14.64
CA THR A 999 -12.83 -12.98 -14.83
C THR A 999 -13.06 -11.73 -15.69
N SER A 1000 -12.05 -10.88 -15.89
CA SER A 1000 -12.10 -9.69 -16.75
C SER A 1000 -11.79 -9.97 -18.23
N SER A 1001 -11.17 -11.12 -18.55
CA SER A 1001 -10.86 -11.49 -19.93
C SER A 1001 -12.11 -11.75 -20.77
N SER A 1002 -12.10 -11.33 -22.03
CA SER A 1002 -13.22 -11.46 -22.97
C SER A 1002 -13.78 -12.87 -23.03
N ILE A 1003 -15.11 -12.98 -23.07
CA ILE A 1003 -15.82 -14.26 -23.21
C ILE A 1003 -15.74 -14.68 -24.67
N ILE A 1004 -15.18 -15.87 -24.91
CA ILE A 1004 -15.13 -16.54 -26.22
C ILE A 1004 -16.49 -17.14 -26.54
N THR A 1005 -16.99 -17.92 -25.58
CA THR A 1005 -18.23 -18.70 -25.67
C THR A 1005 -18.68 -19.16 -24.27
N LEU A 1006 -19.89 -19.69 -24.18
CA LEU A 1006 -20.55 -20.08 -22.93
C LEU A 1006 -20.81 -21.59 -22.94
N LEU A 1007 -19.98 -22.35 -22.23
CA LEU A 1007 -20.09 -23.80 -22.13
C LEU A 1007 -21.31 -24.15 -21.27
N GLN A 1008 -22.23 -24.93 -21.83
CA GLN A 1008 -23.39 -25.42 -21.10
C GLN A 1008 -23.00 -26.46 -20.04
N ARG A 1009 -23.88 -26.69 -19.07
CA ARG A 1009 -23.67 -27.73 -18.03
C ARG A 1009 -23.55 -29.11 -18.70
N ARG A 1010 -22.56 -29.92 -18.28
CA ARG A 1010 -22.13 -31.19 -18.89
C ARG A 1010 -21.52 -31.08 -20.29
N ALA A 1011 -21.12 -29.89 -20.75
CA ALA A 1011 -20.30 -29.76 -21.95
C ALA A 1011 -18.94 -30.47 -21.71
N GLN A 1012 -18.52 -31.28 -22.68
CA GLN A 1012 -17.25 -32.00 -22.65
C GLN A 1012 -16.16 -31.14 -23.27
N ALA A 1013 -15.07 -30.88 -22.55
CA ALA A 1013 -13.93 -30.12 -23.02
C ALA A 1013 -12.61 -30.80 -22.61
N THR A 1014 -11.58 -30.74 -23.46
CA THR A 1014 -10.27 -31.33 -23.17
C THR A 1014 -9.46 -30.34 -22.34
N VAL A 1015 -9.26 -30.65 -21.05
CA VAL A 1015 -8.39 -29.89 -20.13
C VAL A 1015 -6.95 -30.35 -20.35
N TYR A 1016 -6.05 -29.42 -20.68
CA TYR A 1016 -4.63 -29.70 -20.90
C TYR A 1016 -3.77 -29.48 -19.65
N TYR A 1017 -4.09 -28.46 -18.86
CA TYR A 1017 -3.51 -28.20 -17.55
C TYR A 1017 -4.48 -27.44 -16.64
N VAL A 1018 -4.17 -27.42 -15.35
CA VAL A 1018 -4.84 -26.57 -14.34
C VAL A 1018 -3.76 -25.78 -13.61
N LEU A 1019 -3.90 -24.47 -13.54
CA LEU A 1019 -2.96 -23.55 -12.92
C LEU A 1019 -3.74 -22.41 -12.25
N ASN A 1020 -3.45 -22.14 -10.97
CA ASN A 1020 -4.03 -21.01 -10.21
C ASN A 1020 -5.57 -20.90 -10.27
N GLY A 1021 -6.30 -22.02 -10.24
CA GLY A 1021 -7.77 -22.05 -10.30
C GLY A 1021 -8.36 -21.97 -11.71
N TRP A 1022 -7.54 -22.02 -12.77
CA TRP A 1022 -7.98 -21.98 -14.16
C TRP A 1022 -7.46 -23.17 -14.96
N CYS A 1023 -8.32 -23.72 -15.80
CA CYS A 1023 -8.03 -24.77 -16.76
C CYS A 1023 -7.79 -24.14 -18.15
N LEU A 1024 -6.68 -24.48 -18.81
CA LEU A 1024 -6.61 -24.32 -20.28
C LEU A 1024 -7.37 -25.48 -20.90
N VAL A 1025 -8.40 -25.17 -21.70
CA VAL A 1025 -9.26 -26.15 -22.35
C VAL A 1025 -9.33 -25.95 -23.86
N SER A 1026 -9.56 -27.05 -24.59
CA SER A 1026 -10.12 -26.99 -25.94
C SER A 1026 -11.57 -27.45 -25.94
N TYR A 1027 -12.43 -26.70 -26.61
CA TYR A 1027 -13.84 -27.01 -26.84
C TYR A 1027 -14.18 -26.77 -28.30
N ASN A 1028 -14.69 -27.80 -29.00
CA ASN A 1028 -14.95 -27.77 -30.45
C ASN A 1028 -13.77 -27.24 -31.30
N GLY A 1029 -12.53 -27.56 -30.91
CA GLY A 1029 -11.29 -27.10 -31.56
C GLY A 1029 -10.81 -25.70 -31.17
N VAL A 1030 -11.62 -24.92 -30.44
CA VAL A 1030 -11.27 -23.58 -29.96
C VAL A 1030 -10.55 -23.67 -28.60
N PHE A 1031 -9.44 -22.94 -28.42
CA PHE A 1031 -8.73 -22.85 -27.14
C PHE A 1031 -9.19 -21.67 -26.29
N GLY A 1032 -9.20 -21.84 -24.97
CA GLY A 1032 -9.68 -20.86 -24.00
C GLY A 1032 -9.50 -21.29 -22.55
N TYR A 1033 -9.75 -20.37 -21.62
CA TYR A 1033 -9.64 -20.59 -20.17
C TYR A 1033 -11.01 -20.70 -19.50
N VAL A 1034 -11.15 -21.64 -18.58
CA VAL A 1034 -12.35 -21.90 -17.76
C VAL A 1034 -11.93 -22.06 -16.30
N THR A 1035 -12.67 -21.55 -15.32
CA THR A 1035 -12.37 -21.77 -13.89
C THR A 1035 -12.52 -23.25 -13.54
N SER A 1036 -11.60 -23.78 -12.72
CA SER A 1036 -11.64 -25.20 -12.28
C SER A 1036 -12.88 -25.55 -11.47
N ASP A 1037 -13.48 -24.58 -10.79
CA ASP A 1037 -14.62 -24.77 -9.88
C ASP A 1037 -15.87 -25.30 -10.62
N TYR A 1038 -15.92 -25.06 -11.93
CA TYR A 1038 -17.01 -25.48 -12.81
C TYR A 1038 -16.64 -26.61 -13.77
N VAL A 1039 -15.53 -27.30 -13.55
CA VAL A 1039 -15.04 -28.42 -14.38
C VAL A 1039 -14.84 -29.66 -13.51
N ASN A 1040 -15.48 -30.77 -13.86
CA ASN A 1040 -15.22 -32.04 -13.17
C ASN A 1040 -13.89 -32.63 -13.68
N LEU A 1041 -12.84 -32.51 -12.87
CA LEU A 1041 -11.47 -32.88 -13.23
C LEU A 1041 -11.14 -34.37 -13.02
N GLY A 1042 -12.07 -35.14 -12.45
CA GLY A 1042 -11.86 -36.53 -12.03
C GLY A 1042 -11.76 -36.65 -10.52
#